data_AF-A0A3R9E9Z6-F1
#
_entry.id   AF-A0A3R9E9Z6-F1
#
_cell.length_a   1.000
_cell.length_b   1.000
_cell.length_c   1.000
_cell.angle_alpha   90.00
_cell.angle_beta   90.00
_cell.angle_gamma   90.00
#
_symmetry.space_group_name_H-M   'P 1'
#
loop_
_entity.id
_entity.type
_entity.pdbx_description
1 polymer ?
#
loop_
_entity_poly.entity_id
_entity_poly.type
_entity_poly.pdbx_seq_one_letter_code
_entity_poly.pdbx_strand_id
1 'polypeptide(L)'
;MKNNKRKYINAMLIAATLSLPFATYSTPALAAVVSEANKAGHTLKDGTYDVVLKAYNEKTNEESRATTYIKEPKVTIENGKKIVTATLNDSDFFQYLKVEDSQNPGTVHDVKVLSEDKRKNGTKVIQFEIGELGKRYKMQMHIFIPSMGYDEKYQVQFEVNTVHSENNNIEESKEKKEEQQQVKNIISDNKLQQYINKNVLQRTDINTPITEEDAAQIKELKVYLGMGIESLEGLQHMVNLETFGLHESNVKDISPLSSLKKLKTLGLYINPIENIEPISQLEKLQFLYLRDNKISDLTPLSKLKKVKVLDLIGNEIKDIKPLFSMNSVTKLYLSNNKISDLTDLEKLDNLRLLWIGNNHIDSLMEISKLTNLVELEVANTEIRDLTPLANMEQLQSLDLEQNYISDISPISKLNNLYALNLIANEIRDIRPVKELGKRIPIKLQRQKIFLSDGVVNEDIKIPIYDLNGETLQNIRWQGEEGTLNNGSVKWNSTGEKAYEFNLETDSAESQIRFNGTVYQNIVEKHEEINIIQDKNLQKFINKNGLGRTNLESSITKKDLEQIKSLKIVDGKNQGISDISGLEYMTNIEELVLDNVELKNVDFISNLRNLKAVKLTSNQIENIEPLSKLDKLEKIDISGNDVTDIKPLFTLSALKNLNVSNNKLTDTSLQEIHQLKKLDVLKLNHNEISNVEAISEISMLNELELVENKVVDITPLSKLKNLQWLDLSDNKIQDISIFASMLDLLSLKLPGNEIRDIRPIIQLSQWSTMDIRRQKITLEDVQVNEAVKIPVHDVEGVPLEDITLKSEGGTINEEEGTITWSTPGEKVYEFTFDGHDYFELGIWFSGEVRQNVVEKLESKVDEETTKPVVEEKPKEEPAKPVVEEKPKEETTKPVVEEKPKEEPAKPVVEEKPKEETTKPVVEEKPKEEPAKPVVEEKPKEEPAKPVVEEKPKEEPAKPVVEEKPKEEATKPEVEESTKEEATKPEVEESTKEEATKPEVEEKTREEVNKLVVEEQSKEEANKPVVEEQPKEEANKPVAKEQQKEGNKSVKENESNKQVDNKKEESKNTLAATGGQESNVSLLSGLAFVLSALSMFVFRKKLFKK
;
A
#
# COMPACT_ATOMS: atom_id res chain seq x y z
N MET A 1 -13.30 -8.95 12.57
CA MET A 1 -14.08 -9.95 11.80
C MET A 1 -13.35 -11.26 11.46
N LYS A 2 -12.08 -11.27 10.96
CA LYS A 2 -11.41 -12.50 10.46
C LYS A 2 -11.48 -13.72 11.40
N ASN A 3 -11.35 -13.55 12.73
CA ASN A 3 -11.45 -14.66 13.70
C ASN A 3 -12.82 -15.37 13.71
N ASN A 4 -13.93 -14.67 13.46
CA ASN A 4 -15.26 -15.28 13.45
C ASN A 4 -15.48 -16.18 12.23
N LYS A 5 -14.96 -15.79 11.04
CA LYS A 5 -15.00 -16.66 9.84
C LYS A 5 -14.29 -18.00 10.09
N ARG A 6 -13.14 -18.00 10.78
CA ARG A 6 -12.41 -19.25 11.06
C ARG A 6 -13.14 -20.14 12.07
N LYS A 7 -13.77 -19.57 13.11
CA LYS A 7 -14.68 -20.33 13.99
C LYS A 7 -15.88 -20.91 13.24
N TYR A 8 -16.52 -20.14 12.36
CA TYR A 8 -17.65 -20.62 11.55
C TYR A 8 -17.28 -21.76 10.62
N ILE A 9 -16.12 -21.67 9.94
CA ILE A 9 -15.65 -22.73 9.02
C ILE A 9 -15.32 -24.02 9.78
N ASN A 10 -14.62 -23.95 10.92
CA ASN A 10 -14.36 -25.13 11.74
C ASN A 10 -15.66 -25.75 12.27
N ALA A 11 -16.60 -24.94 12.77
CA ALA A 11 -17.89 -25.41 13.27
C ALA A 11 -18.75 -26.07 12.18
N MET A 12 -18.80 -25.46 10.99
CA MET A 12 -19.50 -26.02 9.82
C MET A 12 -18.88 -27.34 9.37
N LEU A 13 -17.55 -27.46 9.41
CA LEU A 13 -16.85 -28.72 9.13
C LEU A 13 -17.19 -29.78 10.18
N ILE A 14 -17.13 -29.46 11.47
CA ILE A 14 -17.46 -30.38 12.57
C ILE A 14 -18.87 -30.96 12.39
N ALA A 15 -19.89 -30.10 12.25
CA ALA A 15 -21.27 -30.54 12.09
C ALA A 15 -21.48 -31.36 10.80
N ALA A 16 -20.99 -30.89 9.65
CA ALA A 16 -21.10 -31.63 8.39
C ALA A 16 -20.39 -33.00 8.43
N THR A 17 -19.39 -33.17 9.30
CA THR A 17 -18.70 -34.46 9.48
C THR A 17 -19.38 -35.40 10.47
N LEU A 18 -20.24 -34.89 11.36
CA LEU A 18 -21.01 -35.67 12.33
C LEU A 18 -22.44 -35.98 11.83
N SER A 19 -22.96 -35.22 10.86
CA SER A 19 -24.33 -35.34 10.34
C SER A 19 -24.49 -36.28 9.13
N LEU A 20 -23.47 -37.06 8.76
CA LEU A 20 -23.46 -37.90 7.55
C LEU A 20 -23.56 -39.40 7.87
N PRO A 21 -24.75 -40.02 7.77
CA PRO A 21 -24.87 -41.48 7.70
C PRO A 21 -24.51 -41.94 6.28
N PHE A 22 -23.40 -42.66 6.13
CA PHE A 22 -23.06 -43.32 4.86
C PHE A 22 -23.48 -44.79 4.84
N ALA A 23 -23.94 -45.25 3.68
CA ALA A 23 -24.49 -46.59 3.50
C ALA A 23 -23.41 -47.68 3.41
N THR A 24 -23.81 -48.90 3.75
CA THR A 24 -22.94 -50.06 3.90
C THR A 24 -22.36 -50.58 2.57
N TYR A 25 -21.07 -50.90 2.58
CA TYR A 25 -20.48 -51.90 1.69
C TYR A 25 -19.85 -53.00 2.53
N SER A 26 -20.60 -54.09 2.73
CA SER A 26 -20.13 -55.28 3.43
C SER A 26 -19.68 -56.35 2.43
N THR A 27 -18.47 -56.88 2.60
CA THR A 27 -18.10 -58.23 2.15
C THR A 27 -17.49 -58.99 3.34
N PRO A 28 -18.14 -60.07 3.84
CA PRO A 28 -17.77 -60.69 5.11
C PRO A 28 -16.68 -61.76 4.95
N ALA A 29 -15.40 -61.37 5.06
CA ALA A 29 -14.28 -62.32 4.93
C ALA A 29 -13.02 -61.99 5.75
N LEU A 30 -13.14 -61.74 7.07
CA LEU A 30 -11.98 -61.90 8.00
C LEU A 30 -12.33 -62.09 9.50
N ALA A 31 -13.61 -62.03 9.89
CA ALA A 31 -14.06 -62.02 11.30
C ALA A 31 -13.89 -63.35 12.09
N ALA A 32 -13.04 -64.27 11.62
CA ALA A 32 -12.86 -65.63 12.16
C ALA A 32 -11.41 -65.97 12.55
N VAL A 33 -10.46 -65.03 12.47
CA VAL A 33 -9.03 -65.27 12.76
C VAL A 33 -8.51 -64.47 13.98
N VAL A 34 -9.29 -63.53 14.50
CA VAL A 34 -8.86 -62.56 15.54
C VAL A 34 -8.99 -63.12 16.99
N SER A 35 -9.56 -64.32 17.17
CA SER A 35 -9.96 -64.83 18.50
C SER A 35 -8.89 -65.58 19.30
N GLU A 36 -7.68 -65.80 18.79
CA GLU A 36 -6.67 -66.64 19.47
C GLU A 36 -5.31 -65.98 19.79
N ALA A 37 -5.06 -64.74 19.36
CA ALA A 37 -3.83 -64.02 19.70
C ALA A 37 -3.81 -63.47 21.16
N ASN A 38 -4.96 -63.02 21.67
CA ASN A 38 -5.07 -62.39 22.99
C ASN A 38 -5.23 -63.40 24.15
N LYS A 39 -4.32 -64.37 24.24
CA LYS A 39 -4.20 -65.31 25.38
C LYS A 39 -2.80 -65.38 26.02
N ALA A 40 -1.81 -64.68 25.47
CA ALA A 40 -0.49 -64.53 26.08
C ALA A 40 -0.47 -63.32 27.03
N GLY A 41 -0.66 -63.57 28.33
CA GLY A 41 -0.68 -62.52 29.37
C GLY A 41 0.71 -61.93 29.65
N HIS A 42 1.20 -61.04 28.79
CA HIS A 42 2.43 -60.30 29.03
C HIS A 42 2.20 -59.14 30.01
N THR A 43 2.78 -59.25 31.21
CA THR A 43 2.88 -58.14 32.17
C THR A 43 3.88 -57.10 31.66
N LEU A 44 3.37 -56.08 30.97
CA LEU A 44 4.09 -54.83 30.75
C LEU A 44 4.55 -54.26 32.11
N LYS A 45 5.75 -53.69 32.14
CA LYS A 45 6.33 -53.09 33.34
C LYS A 45 5.81 -51.66 33.50
N ASP A 46 5.89 -51.15 34.72
CA ASP A 46 5.57 -49.74 35.01
C ASP A 46 6.46 -48.81 34.16
N GLY A 47 5.86 -47.77 33.58
CA GLY A 47 6.45 -46.91 32.55
C GLY A 47 5.42 -46.33 31.58
N THR A 48 5.84 -45.39 30.73
CA THR A 48 4.97 -44.74 29.73
C THR A 48 5.28 -45.23 28.31
N TYR A 49 4.23 -45.55 27.57
CA TYR A 49 4.27 -46.11 26.21
C TYR A 49 3.42 -45.28 25.25
N ASP A 50 3.89 -45.10 24.02
CA ASP A 50 3.10 -44.56 22.92
C ASP A 50 2.09 -45.61 22.42
N VAL A 51 0.83 -45.18 22.22
CA VAL A 51 -0.29 -46.07 21.86
C VAL A 51 -1.09 -45.49 20.71
N VAL A 52 -1.90 -46.32 20.07
CA VAL A 52 -2.97 -45.90 19.17
C VAL A 52 -4.30 -46.08 19.89
N LEU A 53 -5.04 -44.99 20.06
CA LEU A 53 -6.46 -45.03 20.45
C LEU A 53 -7.30 -44.99 19.18
N LYS A 54 -8.26 -45.91 19.05
CA LYS A 54 -9.26 -45.90 17.98
C LYS A 54 -10.66 -45.90 18.57
N ALA A 55 -11.54 -45.04 18.05
CA ALA A 55 -12.96 -45.04 18.37
C ALA A 55 -13.78 -45.70 17.25
N TYR A 56 -14.94 -46.25 17.58
CA TYR A 56 -15.89 -46.91 16.67
C TYR A 56 -17.32 -46.47 16.98
N ASN A 57 -18.18 -46.43 15.97
CA ASN A 57 -19.59 -46.08 16.17
C ASN A 57 -20.28 -47.13 17.08
N GLU A 58 -21.18 -46.72 17.97
CA GLU A 58 -21.74 -47.61 19.02
C GLU A 58 -22.18 -49.00 18.51
N LYS A 59 -22.78 -49.05 17.32
CA LYS A 59 -23.50 -50.20 16.76
C LYS A 59 -22.79 -50.86 15.57
N THR A 60 -21.62 -50.38 15.15
CA THR A 60 -20.86 -50.93 14.01
C THR A 60 -19.36 -50.99 14.30
N ASN A 61 -18.62 -51.79 13.52
CA ASN A 61 -17.15 -51.87 13.62
C ASN A 61 -16.44 -50.78 12.78
N GLU A 62 -17.15 -49.73 12.39
CA GLU A 62 -16.64 -48.64 11.56
C GLU A 62 -15.96 -47.59 12.43
N GLU A 63 -14.79 -47.09 12.00
CA GLU A 63 -14.00 -46.13 12.79
C GLU A 63 -14.75 -44.79 12.90
N SER A 64 -14.94 -44.33 14.15
CA SER A 64 -15.69 -43.12 14.44
C SER A 64 -14.81 -41.88 14.35
N ARG A 65 -15.39 -40.77 13.90
CA ARG A 65 -14.70 -39.48 13.81
C ARG A 65 -14.28 -38.92 15.17
N ALA A 66 -14.72 -39.50 16.28
CA ALA A 66 -14.13 -39.25 17.60
C ALA A 66 -12.59 -39.38 17.60
N THR A 67 -12.01 -40.31 16.84
CA THR A 67 -10.55 -40.47 16.68
C THR A 67 -9.87 -39.21 16.07
N THR A 68 -10.61 -38.33 15.37
CA THR A 68 -10.00 -37.11 14.81
C THR A 68 -9.73 -36.02 15.86
N TYR A 69 -10.47 -36.00 16.97
CA TYR A 69 -10.36 -34.96 18.01
C TYR A 69 -9.37 -35.31 19.14
N ILE A 70 -9.17 -36.60 19.40
CA ILE A 70 -8.18 -37.10 20.36
C ILE A 70 -6.84 -37.31 19.63
N LYS A 71 -5.76 -36.75 20.19
CA LYS A 71 -4.39 -36.78 19.63
C LYS A 71 -3.37 -37.16 20.69
N GLU A 72 -2.21 -37.62 20.21
CA GLU A 72 -1.03 -37.96 21.03
C GLU A 72 -1.34 -38.87 22.24
N PRO A 73 -2.17 -39.93 22.11
CA PRO A 73 -2.49 -40.78 23.25
C PRO A 73 -1.25 -41.57 23.71
N LYS A 74 -0.97 -41.50 25.00
CA LYS A 74 0.06 -42.27 25.71
C LYS A 74 -0.60 -43.07 26.83
N VAL A 75 -0.08 -44.25 27.15
CA VAL A 75 -0.49 -44.99 28.35
C VAL A 75 0.67 -45.06 29.34
N THR A 76 0.42 -44.63 30.57
CA THR A 76 1.34 -44.81 31.69
C THR A 76 0.84 -45.97 32.55
N ILE A 77 1.74 -46.89 32.88
CA ILE A 77 1.48 -48.02 33.77
C ILE A 77 2.14 -47.72 35.10
N GLU A 78 1.32 -47.66 36.16
CA GLU A 78 1.75 -47.39 37.54
C GLU A 78 0.96 -48.28 38.50
N ASN A 79 1.65 -49.09 39.31
CA ASN A 79 1.06 -50.04 40.25
C ASN A 79 0.00 -50.96 39.58
N GLY A 80 0.21 -51.33 38.31
CA GLY A 80 -0.70 -52.15 37.50
C GLY A 80 -1.92 -51.43 36.91
N LYS A 81 -2.22 -50.19 37.33
CA LYS A 81 -3.22 -49.32 36.69
C LYS A 81 -2.69 -48.83 35.34
N LYS A 82 -3.57 -48.66 34.35
CA LYS A 82 -3.21 -48.24 32.99
C LYS A 82 -3.89 -46.91 32.70
N ILE A 83 -3.15 -45.84 32.85
CA ILE A 83 -3.64 -44.46 32.81
C ILE A 83 -3.35 -43.90 31.42
N VAL A 84 -4.40 -43.73 30.61
CA VAL A 84 -4.31 -43.07 29.31
C VAL A 84 -4.28 -41.56 29.52
N THR A 85 -3.37 -40.88 28.84
CA THR A 85 -3.31 -39.42 28.76
C THR A 85 -3.26 -39.00 27.29
N ALA A 86 -4.06 -38.03 26.87
CA ALA A 86 -4.17 -37.61 25.47
C ALA A 86 -4.54 -36.11 25.35
N THR A 87 -4.28 -35.53 24.18
CA THR A 87 -4.63 -34.14 23.84
C THR A 87 -5.99 -34.10 23.13
N LEU A 88 -6.98 -33.44 23.72
CA LEU A 88 -8.31 -33.20 23.11
C LEU A 88 -8.32 -31.84 22.43
N ASN A 89 -8.33 -31.83 21.09
CA ASN A 89 -8.38 -30.61 20.27
C ASN A 89 -9.81 -30.06 20.13
N ASP A 90 -9.91 -28.75 19.90
CA ASP A 90 -11.19 -28.00 19.77
C ASP A 90 -12.14 -28.24 20.97
N SER A 91 -11.56 -28.42 22.16
CA SER A 91 -12.25 -28.82 23.40
C SER A 91 -13.23 -27.79 23.97
N ASP A 92 -13.30 -26.59 23.37
CA ASP A 92 -14.34 -25.59 23.65
C ASP A 92 -15.73 -26.08 23.22
N PHE A 93 -15.82 -27.00 22.26
CA PHE A 93 -17.10 -27.55 21.77
C PHE A 93 -17.60 -28.76 22.58
N PHE A 94 -16.77 -29.32 23.49
CA PHE A 94 -17.12 -30.48 24.30
C PHE A 94 -17.66 -30.02 25.66
N GLN A 95 -18.99 -30.11 25.86
CA GLN A 95 -19.59 -29.80 27.16
C GLN A 95 -19.28 -30.87 28.20
N TYR A 96 -19.17 -32.14 27.77
CA TYR A 96 -18.51 -33.20 28.53
C TYR A 96 -17.90 -34.27 27.62
N LEU A 97 -16.94 -35.03 28.18
CA LEU A 97 -16.40 -36.26 27.62
C LEU A 97 -16.27 -37.27 28.76
N LYS A 98 -16.94 -38.41 28.64
CA LYS A 98 -17.03 -39.46 29.66
C LYS A 98 -16.57 -40.79 29.09
N VAL A 99 -15.98 -41.65 29.92
CA VAL A 99 -15.54 -42.99 29.55
C VAL A 99 -16.03 -44.03 30.55
N GLU A 100 -16.18 -45.27 30.09
CA GLU A 100 -16.63 -46.41 30.90
C GLU A 100 -15.59 -46.78 31.97
N ASP A 101 -16.08 -47.01 33.19
CA ASP A 101 -15.26 -47.42 34.33
C ASP A 101 -14.64 -48.80 34.09
N SER A 102 -13.30 -48.84 34.09
CA SER A 102 -12.52 -50.08 33.95
C SER A 102 -12.90 -51.19 34.95
N GLN A 103 -13.43 -50.81 36.13
CA GLN A 103 -13.81 -51.72 37.21
C GLN A 103 -15.33 -51.97 37.28
N ASN A 104 -16.16 -51.06 36.74
CA ASN A 104 -17.63 -51.11 36.83
C ASN A 104 -18.30 -50.98 35.44
N PRO A 105 -18.30 -52.04 34.61
CA PRO A 105 -18.89 -52.01 33.26
C PRO A 105 -20.33 -51.47 33.25
N GLY A 106 -20.61 -50.56 32.32
CA GLY A 106 -21.87 -49.82 32.24
C GLY A 106 -21.92 -48.50 33.02
N THR A 107 -21.01 -48.24 33.95
CA THR A 107 -20.86 -46.93 34.61
C THR A 107 -19.91 -46.05 33.80
N VAL A 108 -20.21 -44.75 33.63
CA VAL A 108 -19.34 -43.80 32.91
C VAL A 108 -18.97 -42.60 33.79
N HIS A 109 -17.72 -42.19 33.74
CA HIS A 109 -17.17 -41.05 34.51
C HIS A 109 -16.55 -40.01 33.58
N ASP A 110 -16.60 -38.73 33.96
CA ASP A 110 -15.95 -37.63 33.23
C ASP A 110 -14.42 -37.77 33.22
N VAL A 111 -13.79 -37.50 32.08
CA VAL A 111 -12.33 -37.55 31.96
C VAL A 111 -11.68 -36.44 32.79
N LYS A 112 -10.59 -36.77 33.48
CA LYS A 112 -9.84 -35.83 34.33
C LYS A 112 -9.02 -34.89 33.44
N VAL A 113 -9.30 -33.60 33.47
CA VAL A 113 -8.48 -32.58 32.78
C VAL A 113 -7.20 -32.34 33.60
N LEU A 114 -6.04 -32.44 32.95
CA LEU A 114 -4.72 -32.15 33.54
C LEU A 114 -4.26 -30.72 33.27
N SER A 115 -4.57 -30.18 32.09
CA SER A 115 -4.28 -28.80 31.70
C SER A 115 -5.21 -28.34 30.57
N GLU A 116 -5.33 -27.01 30.42
CA GLU A 116 -6.19 -26.33 29.45
C GLU A 116 -5.43 -25.10 28.93
N ASP A 117 -5.17 -25.03 27.62
CA ASP A 117 -4.88 -23.73 26.97
C ASP A 117 -6.22 -23.09 26.59
N LYS A 118 -6.23 -21.76 26.42
CA LYS A 118 -7.41 -21.00 25.95
C LYS A 118 -7.13 -20.23 24.67
N ARG A 119 -5.90 -20.33 24.15
CA ARG A 119 -5.44 -19.67 22.92
C ARG A 119 -5.58 -20.55 21.66
N LYS A 120 -6.05 -21.80 21.80
CA LYS A 120 -6.13 -22.81 20.72
C LYS A 120 -7.51 -23.49 20.62
N ASN A 121 -8.61 -22.72 20.65
CA ASN A 121 -10.00 -23.24 20.71
C ASN A 121 -10.20 -24.20 21.90
N GLY A 122 -9.70 -23.77 23.07
CA GLY A 122 -9.37 -24.66 24.16
C GLY A 122 -8.05 -25.39 23.85
N THR A 123 -8.17 -26.70 23.61
CA THR A 123 -7.13 -27.73 23.78
C THR A 123 -6.95 -28.08 25.26
N LYS A 124 -7.46 -29.25 25.65
CA LYS A 124 -7.36 -29.83 26.99
C LYS A 124 -6.52 -31.11 26.95
N VAL A 125 -5.56 -31.26 27.86
CA VAL A 125 -4.91 -32.55 28.10
C VAL A 125 -5.81 -33.33 29.07
N ILE A 126 -6.29 -34.49 28.64
CA ILE A 126 -7.25 -35.33 29.36
C ILE A 126 -6.60 -36.65 29.81
N GLN A 127 -7.09 -37.18 30.92
CA GLN A 127 -6.60 -38.40 31.56
C GLN A 127 -7.75 -39.29 32.01
N PHE A 128 -7.62 -40.61 31.81
CA PHE A 128 -8.57 -41.62 32.29
C PHE A 128 -7.90 -43.00 32.44
N GLU A 129 -8.54 -43.91 33.19
CA GLU A 129 -8.01 -45.25 33.47
C GLU A 129 -8.72 -46.33 32.62
N ILE A 130 -7.95 -47.26 32.06
CA ILE A 130 -8.45 -48.45 31.36
C ILE A 130 -7.97 -49.74 32.06
N GLY A 131 -8.70 -50.84 31.88
CA GLY A 131 -8.38 -52.12 32.52
C GLY A 131 -7.37 -52.94 31.72
N GLU A 132 -7.64 -53.14 30.42
CA GLU A 132 -6.92 -54.03 29.52
C GLU A 132 -6.66 -53.30 28.17
N LEU A 133 -5.48 -53.49 27.59
CA LEU A 133 -5.16 -53.00 26.25
C LEU A 133 -5.79 -53.93 25.20
N GLY A 134 -6.18 -53.39 24.05
CA GLY A 134 -6.94 -54.11 23.02
C GLY A 134 -8.38 -54.46 23.37
N LYS A 135 -8.87 -54.06 24.56
CA LYS A 135 -10.27 -54.17 24.95
C LYS A 135 -11.04 -52.92 24.56
N ARG A 136 -12.32 -53.11 24.22
CA ARG A 136 -13.25 -52.02 23.93
C ARG A 136 -14.00 -51.54 25.17
N TYR A 137 -14.13 -50.23 25.26
CA TYR A 137 -14.80 -49.47 26.31
C TYR A 137 -15.76 -48.47 25.69
N LYS A 138 -16.86 -48.12 26.36
CA LYS A 138 -17.74 -47.03 25.91
C LYS A 138 -17.17 -45.66 26.24
N MET A 139 -17.51 -44.69 25.40
CA MET A 139 -17.24 -43.27 25.58
C MET A 139 -18.48 -42.48 25.17
N GLN A 140 -18.84 -41.47 25.97
CA GLN A 140 -19.94 -40.55 25.68
C GLN A 140 -19.39 -39.13 25.55
N MET A 141 -19.90 -38.37 24.60
CA MET A 141 -19.55 -36.96 24.43
C MET A 141 -20.77 -36.12 24.10
N HIS A 142 -20.75 -34.87 24.54
CA HIS A 142 -21.79 -33.89 24.26
C HIS A 142 -21.14 -32.69 23.58
N ILE A 143 -21.49 -32.50 22.31
CA ILE A 143 -20.94 -31.45 21.45
C ILE A 143 -21.95 -30.30 21.41
N PHE A 144 -21.53 -29.12 21.86
CA PHE A 144 -22.37 -27.93 21.95
C PHE A 144 -21.66 -26.73 21.31
N ILE A 145 -22.28 -26.17 20.26
CA ILE A 145 -21.73 -25.05 19.47
C ILE A 145 -22.80 -23.96 19.34
N PRO A 146 -22.88 -23.01 20.31
CA PRO A 146 -23.93 -22.00 20.38
C PRO A 146 -24.06 -21.14 19.12
N SER A 147 -22.94 -20.84 18.45
CA SER A 147 -22.89 -19.98 17.27
C SER A 147 -23.55 -20.57 16.01
N MET A 148 -24.05 -21.80 16.08
CA MET A 148 -24.77 -22.45 14.98
C MET A 148 -25.97 -23.30 15.44
N GLY A 149 -26.38 -23.19 16.71
CA GLY A 149 -27.53 -23.94 17.25
C GLY A 149 -27.34 -25.46 17.31
N TYR A 150 -26.10 -25.95 17.37
CA TYR A 150 -25.79 -27.39 17.35
C TYR A 150 -25.56 -27.91 18.78
N ASP A 151 -26.37 -28.89 19.18
CA ASP A 151 -26.41 -29.47 20.53
C ASP A 151 -26.70 -30.97 20.41
N GLU A 152 -25.65 -31.80 20.40
CA GLU A 152 -25.77 -33.23 20.05
C GLU A 152 -24.96 -34.14 20.97
N LYS A 153 -25.49 -35.35 21.22
CA LYS A 153 -24.94 -36.31 22.19
C LYS A 153 -24.63 -37.65 21.52
N TYR A 154 -23.36 -38.03 21.57
CA TYR A 154 -22.84 -39.22 20.92
C TYR A 154 -22.35 -40.26 21.93
N GLN A 155 -22.65 -41.53 21.63
CA GLN A 155 -22.03 -42.69 22.28
C GLN A 155 -21.20 -43.45 21.23
N VAL A 156 -19.97 -43.80 21.61
CA VAL A 156 -18.99 -44.52 20.77
C VAL A 156 -18.34 -45.62 21.61
N GLN A 157 -17.73 -46.60 20.96
CA GLN A 157 -16.78 -47.52 21.59
C GLN A 157 -15.36 -47.04 21.31
N PHE A 158 -14.37 -47.40 22.12
CA PHE A 158 -12.95 -47.17 21.82
C PHE A 158 -12.06 -48.28 22.36
N GLU A 159 -10.90 -48.49 21.72
CA GLU A 159 -9.84 -49.41 22.15
C GLU A 159 -8.48 -48.71 22.12
N VAL A 160 -7.51 -49.24 22.88
CA VAL A 160 -6.15 -48.68 22.99
C VAL A 160 -5.11 -49.79 22.82
N ASN A 161 -4.22 -49.63 21.84
CA ASN A 161 -3.24 -50.64 21.40
C ASN A 161 -1.82 -50.08 21.44
N THR A 162 -0.82 -50.88 21.83
CA THR A 162 0.60 -50.47 21.88
C THR A 162 1.26 -50.47 20.50
N VAL A 163 2.11 -49.48 20.23
CA VAL A 163 2.92 -49.42 18.99
C VAL A 163 4.23 -50.18 19.18
N HIS A 164 4.47 -51.26 18.42
CA HIS A 164 5.82 -51.77 18.11
C HIS A 164 5.84 -52.64 16.84
N SER A 165 7.04 -52.83 16.29
CA SER A 165 7.30 -53.17 14.88
C SER A 165 7.21 -54.66 14.52
N GLU A 166 6.88 -54.93 13.25
CA GLU A 166 7.32 -56.15 12.56
C GLU A 166 8.75 -55.98 11.99
N ASN A 167 9.40 -57.10 11.66
CA ASN A 167 10.74 -57.21 11.04
C ASN A 167 11.94 -56.64 11.84
N ASN A 168 12.50 -57.44 12.75
CA ASN A 168 13.67 -58.28 12.41
C ASN A 168 14.27 -59.02 13.63
N ASN A 169 14.64 -60.29 13.44
CA ASN A 169 15.80 -60.94 14.10
C ASN A 169 16.00 -62.39 13.61
N ILE A 170 17.09 -62.66 12.89
CA ILE A 170 17.72 -63.99 12.82
C ILE A 170 19.24 -63.83 12.80
N GLU A 171 19.86 -64.08 13.95
CA GLU A 171 21.25 -64.57 14.11
C GLU A 171 21.23 -65.54 15.31
N GLU A 172 22.00 -66.63 15.39
CA GLU A 172 22.91 -67.24 14.41
C GLU A 172 22.86 -68.77 14.62
N SER A 173 22.83 -69.58 13.55
CA SER A 173 23.30 -70.97 13.59
C SER A 173 23.68 -71.45 12.20
N LYS A 174 24.76 -72.22 12.09
CA LYS A 174 25.46 -72.51 10.83
C LYS A 174 25.17 -73.92 10.35
N GLU A 175 24.69 -74.07 9.11
CA GLU A 175 25.13 -75.14 8.20
C GLU A 175 24.92 -74.76 6.73
N LYS A 176 25.41 -75.59 5.80
CA LYS A 176 25.72 -75.19 4.40
C LYS A 176 24.69 -75.67 3.36
N LYS A 177 24.75 -75.01 2.18
CA LYS A 177 24.06 -75.28 0.89
C LYS A 177 22.67 -74.64 0.80
N GLU A 178 22.23 -74.11 -0.34
CA GLU A 178 22.88 -73.91 -1.65
C GLU A 178 22.35 -72.63 -2.33
N GLU A 179 23.00 -72.16 -3.41
CA GLU A 179 22.79 -70.79 -3.91
C GLU A 179 21.47 -70.56 -4.66
N GLN A 180 20.70 -69.57 -4.21
CA GLN A 180 19.83 -68.76 -5.07
C GLN A 180 20.01 -67.28 -4.70
N GLN A 181 20.47 -66.46 -5.63
CA GLN A 181 20.59 -65.01 -5.43
C GLN A 181 19.19 -64.39 -5.39
N GLN A 182 18.71 -64.06 -4.19
CA GLN A 182 17.44 -63.36 -4.01
C GLN A 182 17.61 -61.90 -4.48
N VAL A 183 17.12 -61.61 -5.68
CA VAL A 183 17.28 -60.31 -6.34
C VAL A 183 16.63 -59.21 -5.49
N LYS A 184 17.47 -58.33 -4.93
CA LYS A 184 17.00 -57.21 -4.11
C LYS A 184 16.31 -56.17 -4.99
N ASN A 185 15.05 -55.89 -4.70
CA ASN A 185 14.33 -54.76 -5.30
C ASN A 185 14.95 -53.44 -4.81
N ILE A 186 15.27 -52.52 -5.73
CA ILE A 186 15.86 -51.21 -5.37
C ILE A 186 14.82 -50.13 -5.07
N ILE A 187 13.59 -50.25 -5.61
CA ILE A 187 12.53 -49.24 -5.41
C ILE A 187 11.81 -49.52 -4.09
N SER A 188 11.93 -48.64 -3.09
CA SER A 188 11.38 -48.90 -1.75
C SER A 188 9.85 -48.89 -1.70
N ASP A 189 9.23 -48.15 -2.63
CA ASP A 189 7.80 -47.90 -2.66
C ASP A 189 7.10 -48.95 -3.54
N ASN A 190 6.26 -49.79 -2.93
CA ASN A 190 5.56 -50.87 -3.61
C ASN A 190 4.60 -50.37 -4.72
N LYS A 191 4.04 -49.15 -4.61
CA LYS A 191 3.16 -48.58 -5.63
C LYS A 191 3.97 -48.05 -6.82
N LEU A 192 5.09 -47.40 -6.56
CA LEU A 192 6.04 -46.98 -7.60
C LEU A 192 6.64 -48.21 -8.32
N GLN A 193 7.04 -49.25 -7.58
CA GLN A 193 7.52 -50.52 -8.13
C GLN A 193 6.46 -51.17 -9.05
N GLN A 194 5.21 -51.31 -8.56
CA GLN A 194 4.10 -51.85 -9.34
C GLN A 194 3.81 -51.01 -10.60
N TYR A 195 3.94 -49.68 -10.50
CA TYR A 195 3.76 -48.79 -11.66
C TYR A 195 4.87 -48.97 -12.71
N ILE A 196 6.14 -49.00 -12.29
CA ILE A 196 7.29 -49.17 -13.18
C ILE A 196 7.23 -50.53 -13.88
N ASN A 197 7.04 -51.61 -13.11
CA ASN A 197 6.92 -52.97 -13.66
C ASN A 197 5.80 -53.07 -14.70
N LYS A 198 4.60 -52.56 -14.39
CA LYS A 198 3.44 -52.64 -15.27
C LYS A 198 3.55 -51.77 -16.53
N ASN A 199 3.91 -50.50 -16.35
CA ASN A 199 3.70 -49.48 -17.39
C ASN A 199 5.00 -49.10 -18.14
N VAL A 200 6.17 -49.34 -17.55
CA VAL A 200 7.48 -49.00 -18.15
C VAL A 200 8.21 -50.26 -18.62
N LEU A 201 8.35 -51.26 -17.74
CA LEU A 201 9.04 -52.52 -18.05
C LEU A 201 8.11 -53.60 -18.66
N GLN A 202 6.80 -53.34 -18.71
CA GLN A 202 5.76 -54.20 -19.32
C GLN A 202 5.75 -55.64 -18.80
N ARG A 203 6.13 -55.84 -17.53
CA ARG A 203 6.18 -57.14 -16.84
C ARG A 203 4.77 -57.62 -16.47
N THR A 204 4.55 -58.93 -16.58
CA THR A 204 3.28 -59.59 -16.24
C THR A 204 3.05 -59.72 -14.75
N ASP A 205 4.10 -60.02 -13.97
CA ASP A 205 4.10 -59.81 -12.53
C ASP A 205 4.55 -58.37 -12.21
N ILE A 206 3.67 -57.64 -11.53
CA ILE A 206 3.90 -56.26 -11.13
C ILE A 206 4.76 -56.13 -9.86
N ASN A 207 5.03 -57.23 -9.15
CA ASN A 207 5.79 -57.24 -7.90
C ASN A 207 7.23 -57.75 -8.07
N THR A 208 7.63 -58.08 -9.31
CA THR A 208 8.99 -58.54 -9.62
C THR A 208 10.02 -57.49 -9.18
N PRO A 209 11.10 -57.86 -8.47
CA PRO A 209 12.16 -56.92 -8.11
C PRO A 209 12.69 -56.11 -9.29
N ILE A 210 12.91 -54.81 -9.09
CA ILE A 210 13.56 -53.93 -10.07
C ILE A 210 15.05 -53.87 -9.70
N THR A 211 15.93 -54.13 -10.67
CA THR A 211 17.39 -54.09 -10.48
C THR A 211 18.00 -52.77 -10.94
N GLU A 212 19.31 -52.60 -10.69
CA GLU A 212 20.05 -51.46 -11.24
C GLU A 212 20.17 -51.51 -12.77
N GLU A 213 20.23 -52.70 -13.40
CA GLU A 213 20.20 -52.85 -14.86
C GLU A 213 18.82 -52.51 -15.47
N ASP A 214 17.72 -52.80 -14.75
CA ASP A 214 16.39 -52.33 -15.16
C ASP A 214 16.33 -50.80 -15.10
N ALA A 215 16.71 -50.22 -13.95
CA ALA A 215 16.67 -48.78 -13.71
C ALA A 215 17.57 -48.00 -14.67
N ALA A 216 18.75 -48.53 -15.02
CA ALA A 216 19.67 -47.93 -15.99
C ALA A 216 19.11 -47.89 -17.42
N GLN A 217 18.08 -48.68 -17.76
CA GLN A 217 17.44 -48.62 -19.08
C GLN A 217 16.33 -47.55 -19.16
N ILE A 218 15.79 -47.10 -18.03
CA ILE A 218 14.68 -46.14 -17.99
C ILE A 218 15.19 -44.73 -18.32
N LYS A 219 14.62 -44.14 -19.38
CA LYS A 219 14.88 -42.75 -19.82
C LYS A 219 13.70 -41.81 -19.57
N GLU A 220 12.50 -42.35 -19.43
CA GLU A 220 11.27 -41.61 -19.16
C GLU A 220 10.42 -42.39 -18.17
N LEU A 221 9.93 -41.69 -17.14
CA LEU A 221 8.98 -42.21 -16.16
C LEU A 221 7.95 -41.11 -15.88
N LYS A 222 6.68 -41.36 -16.22
CA LYS A 222 5.56 -40.44 -15.97
C LYS A 222 4.46 -41.19 -15.24
N VAL A 223 4.15 -40.75 -14.02
CA VAL A 223 3.13 -41.32 -13.14
C VAL A 223 2.01 -40.30 -12.99
N TYR A 224 0.98 -40.42 -13.83
CA TYR A 224 -0.14 -39.46 -13.91
C TYR A 224 -1.12 -39.52 -12.73
N LEU A 225 -1.09 -40.60 -11.93
CA LEU A 225 -1.88 -40.78 -10.71
C LEU A 225 -1.00 -41.51 -9.69
N GLY A 226 -0.35 -40.73 -8.81
CA GLY A 226 0.61 -41.20 -7.82
C GLY A 226 0.00 -41.56 -6.46
N MET A 227 -1.33 -41.70 -6.36
CA MET A 227 -2.02 -41.95 -5.11
C MET A 227 -1.50 -43.20 -4.39
N GLY A 228 -0.96 -42.99 -3.18
CA GLY A 228 -0.33 -44.04 -2.37
C GLY A 228 1.15 -44.30 -2.68
N ILE A 229 1.80 -43.48 -3.51
CA ILE A 229 3.25 -43.35 -3.57
C ILE A 229 3.67 -42.30 -2.53
N GLU A 230 4.62 -42.67 -1.67
CA GLU A 230 5.12 -41.83 -0.57
C GLU A 230 6.64 -41.65 -0.62
N SER A 231 7.37 -42.57 -1.27
CA SER A 231 8.83 -42.55 -1.37
C SER A 231 9.32 -42.60 -2.82
N LEU A 232 10.41 -41.87 -3.09
CA LEU A 232 11.16 -41.94 -4.34
C LEU A 232 12.43 -42.81 -4.22
N GLU A 233 12.70 -43.41 -3.06
CA GLU A 233 13.94 -44.13 -2.80
C GLU A 233 14.12 -45.32 -3.78
N GLY A 234 15.31 -45.36 -4.40
CA GLY A 234 15.65 -46.22 -5.52
C GLY A 234 15.72 -45.49 -6.87
N LEU A 235 15.08 -44.33 -7.03
CA LEU A 235 15.15 -43.54 -8.27
C LEU A 235 16.55 -43.03 -8.60
N GLN A 236 17.43 -42.87 -7.60
CA GLN A 236 18.81 -42.42 -7.79
C GLN A 236 19.65 -43.32 -8.71
N HIS A 237 19.22 -44.58 -8.91
CA HIS A 237 19.87 -45.54 -9.82
C HIS A 237 19.41 -45.39 -11.29
N MET A 238 18.34 -44.63 -11.57
CA MET A 238 17.89 -44.33 -12.94
C MET A 238 18.77 -43.27 -13.63
N VAL A 239 20.09 -43.48 -13.64
CA VAL A 239 21.13 -42.53 -14.11
C VAL A 239 21.01 -42.12 -15.60
N ASN A 240 20.06 -42.71 -16.34
CA ASN A 240 19.73 -42.39 -17.72
C ASN A 240 18.39 -41.64 -17.89
N LEU A 241 17.69 -41.31 -16.80
CA LEU A 241 16.42 -40.59 -16.81
C LEU A 241 16.58 -39.16 -17.36
N GLU A 242 15.85 -38.86 -18.43
CA GLU A 242 15.80 -37.54 -19.07
C GLU A 242 14.47 -36.81 -18.80
N THR A 243 13.39 -37.57 -18.51
CA THR A 243 12.08 -37.02 -18.14
C THR A 243 11.49 -37.76 -16.95
N PHE A 244 11.15 -37.01 -15.89
CA PHE A 244 10.40 -37.53 -14.74
C PHE A 244 9.12 -36.73 -14.54
N GLY A 245 8.02 -37.43 -14.28
CA GLY A 245 6.72 -36.85 -13.92
C GLY A 245 6.05 -37.65 -12.82
N LEU A 246 5.62 -36.99 -11.74
CA LEU A 246 4.79 -37.56 -10.69
C LEU A 246 3.68 -36.55 -10.34
N HIS A 247 2.44 -36.99 -10.47
CA HIS A 247 1.24 -36.20 -10.23
C HIS A 247 0.43 -36.83 -9.10
N GLU A 248 -0.14 -36.02 -8.20
CA GLU A 248 -1.09 -36.46 -7.17
C GLU A 248 -0.53 -37.58 -6.25
N SER A 249 0.54 -37.31 -5.50
CA SER A 249 1.14 -38.27 -4.55
C SER A 249 1.40 -37.66 -3.16
N ASN A 250 1.87 -38.47 -2.20
CA ASN A 250 2.21 -38.02 -0.85
C ASN A 250 3.72 -37.75 -0.66
N VAL A 251 4.50 -37.74 -1.75
CA VAL A 251 5.96 -37.54 -1.72
C VAL A 251 6.32 -36.16 -1.16
N LYS A 252 7.25 -36.16 -0.19
CA LYS A 252 7.82 -34.95 0.44
C LYS A 252 9.31 -34.82 0.20
N ASP A 253 10.03 -35.94 0.33
CA ASP A 253 11.45 -35.98 0.03
C ASP A 253 11.70 -36.31 -1.45
N ILE A 254 12.52 -35.48 -2.08
CA ILE A 254 12.97 -35.63 -3.45
C ILE A 254 14.51 -35.74 -3.55
N SER A 255 15.18 -36.00 -2.42
CA SER A 255 16.63 -36.26 -2.36
C SER A 255 17.13 -37.35 -3.34
N PRO A 256 16.36 -38.43 -3.67
CA PRO A 256 16.77 -39.41 -4.69
C PRO A 256 16.94 -38.82 -6.11
N LEU A 257 16.33 -37.67 -6.41
CA LEU A 257 16.45 -37.03 -7.72
C LEU A 257 17.80 -36.32 -7.92
N SER A 258 18.53 -35.99 -6.84
CA SER A 258 19.75 -35.17 -6.88
C SER A 258 20.90 -35.74 -7.73
N SER A 259 20.94 -37.06 -7.93
CA SER A 259 21.95 -37.73 -8.77
C SER A 259 21.65 -37.67 -10.27
N LEU A 260 20.43 -37.31 -10.67
CA LEU A 260 19.89 -37.53 -12.01
C LEU A 260 20.29 -36.46 -13.03
N LYS A 261 21.60 -36.23 -13.16
CA LYS A 261 22.25 -35.17 -13.98
C LYS A 261 22.08 -35.29 -15.51
N LYS A 262 21.06 -36.03 -15.97
CA LYS A 262 20.58 -36.08 -17.36
C LYS A 262 19.15 -35.53 -17.54
N LEU A 263 18.46 -35.25 -16.44
CA LEU A 263 17.08 -34.78 -16.45
C LEU A 263 16.94 -33.44 -17.19
N LYS A 264 15.98 -33.38 -18.12
CA LYS A 264 15.61 -32.22 -18.97
C LYS A 264 14.21 -31.71 -18.63
N THR A 265 13.34 -32.61 -18.17
CA THR A 265 11.94 -32.35 -17.81
C THR A 265 11.66 -32.95 -16.44
N LEU A 266 11.18 -32.14 -15.51
CA LEU A 266 10.74 -32.55 -14.18
C LEU A 266 9.35 -31.98 -13.89
N GLY A 267 8.37 -32.85 -13.62
CA GLY A 267 7.03 -32.47 -13.16
C GLY A 267 6.70 -33.16 -11.84
N LEU A 268 6.39 -32.38 -10.80
CA LEU A 268 6.04 -32.85 -9.47
C LEU A 268 4.75 -32.14 -9.01
N TYR A 269 3.65 -32.37 -9.73
CA TYR A 269 2.38 -31.66 -9.55
C TYR A 269 1.55 -32.26 -8.40
N ILE A 270 0.94 -31.41 -7.56
CA ILE A 270 0.03 -31.84 -6.48
C ILE A 270 0.73 -32.84 -5.55
N ASN A 271 1.76 -32.36 -4.84
CA ASN A 271 2.52 -33.11 -3.85
C ASN A 271 2.81 -32.24 -2.61
N PRO A 272 3.01 -32.81 -1.41
CA PRO A 272 3.33 -32.05 -0.21
C PRO A 272 4.82 -31.61 -0.11
N ILE A 273 5.49 -31.25 -1.21
CA ILE A 273 6.92 -30.91 -1.22
C ILE A 273 7.16 -29.50 -0.66
N GLU A 274 8.08 -29.41 0.30
CA GLU A 274 8.50 -28.16 0.97
C GLU A 274 9.97 -27.79 0.64
N ASN A 275 10.86 -28.78 0.47
CA ASN A 275 12.29 -28.59 0.19
C ASN A 275 12.64 -28.97 -1.27
N ILE A 276 13.27 -28.03 -1.99
CA ILE A 276 13.68 -28.20 -3.40
C ILE A 276 15.20 -28.13 -3.65
N GLU A 277 16.04 -28.13 -2.61
CA GLU A 277 17.51 -28.16 -2.78
C GLU A 277 18.03 -29.35 -3.63
N PRO A 278 17.45 -30.57 -3.61
CA PRO A 278 17.84 -31.65 -4.52
C PRO A 278 17.75 -31.29 -6.01
N ILE A 279 16.86 -30.35 -6.40
CA ILE A 279 16.71 -29.90 -7.79
C ILE A 279 17.90 -29.03 -8.21
N SER A 280 18.62 -28.39 -7.28
CA SER A 280 19.71 -27.45 -7.55
C SER A 280 20.89 -28.07 -8.33
N GLN A 281 21.00 -29.41 -8.32
CA GLN A 281 22.01 -30.20 -9.02
C GLN A 281 21.66 -30.52 -10.49
N LEU A 282 20.45 -30.18 -10.94
CA LEU A 282 19.87 -30.65 -12.20
C LEU A 282 20.06 -29.63 -13.35
N GLU A 283 21.32 -29.25 -13.59
CA GLU A 283 21.77 -28.22 -14.55
C GLU A 283 21.34 -28.39 -16.03
N LYS A 284 20.64 -29.48 -16.38
CA LYS A 284 20.13 -29.76 -17.73
C LYS A 284 18.61 -29.58 -17.87
N LEU A 285 17.91 -29.26 -16.79
CA LEU A 285 16.48 -28.95 -16.81
C LEU A 285 16.19 -27.78 -17.76
N GLN A 286 15.18 -27.98 -18.59
CA GLN A 286 14.59 -26.99 -19.51
C GLN A 286 13.12 -26.74 -19.19
N PHE A 287 12.44 -27.74 -18.62
CA PHE A 287 11.04 -27.68 -18.23
C PHE A 287 10.92 -28.16 -16.77
N LEU A 288 10.44 -27.29 -15.90
CA LEU A 288 10.29 -27.56 -14.47
C LEU A 288 8.89 -27.16 -14.02
N TYR A 289 8.13 -28.11 -13.48
CA TYR A 289 6.76 -27.91 -13.04
C TYR A 289 6.61 -28.42 -11.60
N LEU A 290 6.34 -27.51 -10.67
CA LEU A 290 6.27 -27.73 -9.22
C LEU A 290 4.94 -27.15 -8.65
N ARG A 291 3.89 -27.20 -9.47
CA ARG A 291 2.56 -26.68 -9.16
C ARG A 291 1.88 -27.44 -8.02
N ASP A 292 1.11 -26.73 -7.20
CA ASP A 292 0.31 -27.26 -6.10
C ASP A 292 1.19 -28.04 -5.09
N ASN A 293 2.21 -27.35 -4.59
CA ASN A 293 3.12 -27.80 -3.55
C ASN A 293 3.12 -26.79 -2.37
N LYS A 294 4.16 -26.80 -1.53
CA LYS A 294 4.31 -25.89 -0.38
C LYS A 294 5.64 -25.12 -0.42
N ILE A 295 6.18 -24.91 -1.61
CA ILE A 295 7.48 -24.26 -1.81
C ILE A 295 7.35 -22.79 -1.38
N SER A 296 8.33 -22.31 -0.64
CA SER A 296 8.41 -20.89 -0.21
C SER A 296 9.79 -20.28 -0.42
N ASP A 297 10.86 -21.07 -0.32
CA ASP A 297 12.22 -20.70 -0.74
C ASP A 297 12.48 -21.11 -2.20
N LEU A 298 12.95 -20.16 -3.01
CA LEU A 298 13.34 -20.36 -4.41
C LEU A 298 14.87 -20.30 -4.62
N THR A 299 15.66 -20.10 -3.56
CA THR A 299 17.13 -20.04 -3.59
C THR A 299 17.77 -21.21 -4.36
N PRO A 300 17.31 -22.47 -4.22
CA PRO A 300 17.85 -23.60 -4.99
C PRO A 300 17.75 -23.47 -6.51
N LEU A 301 16.72 -22.77 -7.02
CA LEU A 301 16.47 -22.64 -8.47
C LEU A 301 17.46 -21.69 -9.15
N SER A 302 18.10 -20.78 -8.40
CA SER A 302 19.07 -19.80 -8.92
C SER A 302 20.22 -20.43 -9.73
N LYS A 303 20.56 -21.70 -9.49
CA LYS A 303 21.62 -22.44 -10.20
C LYS A 303 21.18 -22.90 -11.62
N LEU A 304 19.88 -22.92 -11.92
CA LEU A 304 19.29 -23.63 -13.07
C LEU A 304 19.24 -22.80 -14.36
N LYS A 305 20.40 -22.38 -14.86
CA LYS A 305 20.60 -21.47 -16.02
C LYS A 305 20.13 -21.99 -17.40
N LYS A 306 19.27 -23.02 -17.47
CA LYS A 306 18.74 -23.60 -18.72
C LYS A 306 17.22 -23.80 -18.72
N VAL A 307 16.53 -23.53 -17.60
CA VAL A 307 15.08 -23.64 -17.50
C VAL A 307 14.42 -22.57 -18.37
N LYS A 308 13.55 -22.99 -19.30
CA LYS A 308 12.81 -22.16 -20.24
C LYS A 308 11.35 -21.96 -19.83
N VAL A 309 10.80 -22.96 -19.14
CA VAL A 309 9.43 -23.01 -18.63
C VAL A 309 9.49 -23.40 -17.16
N LEU A 310 8.97 -22.53 -16.30
CA LEU A 310 8.90 -22.73 -14.85
C LEU A 310 7.47 -22.53 -14.38
N ASP A 311 6.84 -23.61 -13.89
CA ASP A 311 5.52 -23.55 -13.24
C ASP A 311 5.63 -23.76 -11.73
N LEU A 312 5.21 -22.75 -10.99
CA LEU A 312 5.23 -22.65 -9.53
C LEU A 312 3.84 -22.24 -8.99
N ILE A 313 2.76 -22.39 -9.78
CA ILE A 313 1.41 -22.05 -9.36
C ILE A 313 0.99 -22.84 -8.10
N GLY A 314 0.27 -22.21 -7.16
CA GLY A 314 -0.27 -22.91 -6.00
C GLY A 314 0.83 -23.30 -5.00
N ASN A 315 1.58 -22.31 -4.52
CA ASN A 315 2.67 -22.49 -3.55
C ASN A 315 2.61 -21.40 -2.46
N GLU A 316 3.65 -21.31 -1.63
CA GLU A 316 3.75 -20.33 -0.52
C GLU A 316 4.80 -19.22 -0.78
N ILE A 317 5.15 -19.00 -2.05
CA ILE A 317 6.21 -18.07 -2.48
C ILE A 317 5.86 -16.62 -2.13
N LYS A 318 6.84 -15.88 -1.62
CA LYS A 318 6.76 -14.43 -1.37
C LYS A 318 7.84 -13.65 -2.14
N ASP A 319 9.07 -14.14 -2.08
CA ASP A 319 10.22 -13.55 -2.76
C ASP A 319 10.51 -14.29 -4.06
N ILE A 320 10.70 -13.53 -5.14
CA ILE A 320 11.05 -14.02 -6.47
C ILE A 320 12.48 -13.64 -6.90
N LYS A 321 13.23 -12.89 -6.08
CA LYS A 321 14.60 -12.43 -6.37
C LYS A 321 15.58 -13.55 -6.73
N PRO A 322 15.52 -14.78 -6.17
CA PRO A 322 16.33 -15.91 -6.66
C PRO A 322 16.17 -16.23 -8.16
N LEU A 323 14.99 -15.99 -8.72
CA LEU A 323 14.66 -16.25 -10.12
C LEU A 323 15.34 -15.26 -11.08
N PHE A 324 15.68 -14.03 -10.63
CA PHE A 324 16.27 -12.99 -11.47
C PHE A 324 17.66 -13.33 -12.05
N SER A 325 18.23 -14.46 -11.62
CA SER A 325 19.46 -15.04 -12.17
C SER A 325 19.22 -16.16 -13.20
N MET A 326 17.96 -16.44 -13.56
CA MET A 326 17.53 -17.49 -14.48
C MET A 326 17.19 -16.93 -15.87
N ASN A 327 18.13 -16.23 -16.49
CA ASN A 327 17.97 -15.50 -17.78
C ASN A 327 17.45 -16.35 -18.97
N SER A 328 17.37 -17.68 -18.83
CA SER A 328 16.79 -18.57 -19.84
C SER A 328 15.26 -18.71 -19.77
N VAL A 329 14.60 -18.19 -18.73
CA VAL A 329 13.16 -18.38 -18.51
C VAL A 329 12.35 -17.52 -19.48
N THR A 330 11.53 -18.18 -20.30
CA THR A 330 10.67 -17.54 -21.31
C THR A 330 9.18 -17.62 -20.96
N LYS A 331 8.80 -18.58 -20.09
CA LYS A 331 7.45 -18.76 -19.54
C LYS A 331 7.55 -18.98 -18.04
N LEU A 332 6.87 -18.14 -17.27
CA LEU A 332 6.87 -18.16 -15.81
C LEU A 332 5.42 -18.15 -15.30
N TYR A 333 5.07 -19.16 -14.50
CA TYR A 333 3.75 -19.29 -13.90
C TYR A 333 3.90 -19.23 -12.37
N LEU A 334 3.34 -18.19 -11.75
CA LEU A 334 3.46 -17.83 -10.33
C LEU A 334 2.10 -17.53 -9.67
N SER A 335 0.99 -17.68 -10.41
CA SER A 335 -0.37 -17.43 -9.91
C SER A 335 -0.71 -18.29 -8.67
N ASN A 336 -1.59 -17.81 -7.79
CA ASN A 336 -1.94 -18.46 -6.51
C ASN A 336 -0.70 -18.64 -5.58
N ASN A 337 -0.07 -17.52 -5.22
CA ASN A 337 1.06 -17.48 -4.28
C ASN A 337 0.85 -16.33 -3.26
N LYS A 338 1.93 -15.82 -2.66
CA LYS A 338 1.92 -14.79 -1.61
C LYS A 338 2.86 -13.62 -1.98
N ILE A 339 3.07 -13.41 -3.28
CA ILE A 339 3.97 -12.39 -3.84
C ILE A 339 3.31 -11.00 -3.72
N SER A 340 4.13 -9.97 -3.50
CA SER A 340 3.73 -8.56 -3.51
C SER A 340 4.84 -7.64 -4.03
N ASP A 341 6.10 -7.96 -3.69
CA ASP A 341 7.28 -7.25 -4.19
C ASP A 341 7.66 -7.76 -5.59
N LEU A 342 7.58 -6.87 -6.59
CA LEU A 342 8.00 -7.11 -7.97
C LEU A 342 9.23 -6.28 -8.37
N THR A 343 9.90 -5.63 -7.41
CA THR A 343 11.09 -4.81 -7.67
C THR A 343 12.16 -5.64 -8.38
N ASP A 344 12.81 -5.07 -9.39
CA ASP A 344 13.84 -5.70 -10.24
C ASP A 344 13.33 -6.79 -11.21
N LEU A 345 12.01 -6.96 -11.39
CA LEU A 345 11.43 -7.97 -12.30
C LEU A 345 11.94 -7.84 -13.75
N GLU A 346 12.36 -6.65 -14.18
CA GLU A 346 12.99 -6.40 -15.49
C GLU A 346 14.28 -7.21 -15.75
N LYS A 347 14.88 -7.80 -14.72
CA LYS A 347 16.04 -8.71 -14.84
C LYS A 347 15.67 -10.04 -15.53
N LEU A 348 14.38 -10.36 -15.66
CA LEU A 348 13.86 -11.43 -16.52
C LEU A 348 13.62 -10.93 -17.96
N ASP A 349 14.65 -10.36 -18.56
CA ASP A 349 14.65 -9.72 -19.89
C ASP A 349 14.10 -10.60 -21.03
N ASN A 350 14.31 -11.91 -20.96
CA ASN A 350 13.87 -12.91 -21.93
C ASN A 350 12.43 -13.43 -21.71
N LEU A 351 11.70 -12.90 -20.71
CA LEU A 351 10.36 -13.37 -20.35
C LEU A 351 9.31 -12.96 -21.39
N ARG A 352 8.55 -13.94 -21.92
CA ARG A 352 7.51 -13.73 -22.94
C ARG A 352 6.10 -14.06 -22.45
N LEU A 353 5.97 -14.87 -21.41
CA LEU A 353 4.71 -15.22 -20.77
C LEU A 353 4.88 -15.14 -19.25
N LEU A 354 4.04 -14.33 -18.61
CA LEU A 354 3.94 -14.22 -17.16
C LEU A 354 2.48 -14.46 -16.73
N TRP A 355 2.25 -15.49 -15.93
CA TRP A 355 0.99 -15.69 -15.21
C TRP A 355 1.27 -15.47 -13.72
N ILE A 356 0.58 -14.53 -13.08
CA ILE A 356 0.85 -14.10 -11.70
C ILE A 356 -0.43 -13.73 -10.91
N GLY A 357 -1.62 -14.04 -11.42
CA GLY A 357 -2.88 -13.75 -10.73
C GLY A 357 -3.05 -14.42 -9.36
N ASN A 358 -4.02 -13.95 -8.55
CA ASN A 358 -4.21 -14.40 -7.17
C ASN A 358 -2.91 -14.30 -6.33
N ASN A 359 -2.34 -13.10 -6.33
CA ASN A 359 -1.23 -12.61 -5.52
C ASN A 359 -1.60 -11.21 -4.98
N HIS A 360 -0.73 -10.58 -4.18
CA HIS A 360 -1.00 -9.28 -3.53
C HIS A 360 -0.31 -8.15 -4.31
N ILE A 361 -0.70 -7.96 -5.57
CA ILE A 361 -0.04 -7.05 -6.54
C ILE A 361 -0.99 -5.90 -6.88
N ASP A 362 -0.78 -4.73 -6.30
CA ASP A 362 -1.64 -3.54 -6.49
C ASP A 362 -1.23 -2.65 -7.67
N SER A 363 -0.05 -2.87 -8.25
CA SER A 363 0.56 -2.03 -9.29
C SER A 363 1.17 -2.83 -10.44
N LEU A 364 1.03 -2.33 -11.67
CA LEU A 364 1.59 -2.91 -12.90
C LEU A 364 2.90 -2.23 -13.34
N MET A 365 3.44 -1.29 -12.55
CA MET A 365 4.64 -0.51 -12.93
C MET A 365 5.85 -1.39 -13.25
N GLU A 366 6.19 -2.35 -12.40
CA GLU A 366 7.34 -3.24 -12.63
C GLU A 366 7.11 -4.19 -13.81
N ILE A 367 5.86 -4.63 -14.04
CA ILE A 367 5.49 -5.48 -15.17
C ILE A 367 5.61 -4.72 -16.50
N SER A 368 5.35 -3.41 -16.52
CA SER A 368 5.46 -2.57 -17.73
C SER A 368 6.89 -2.51 -18.31
N LYS A 369 7.90 -2.78 -17.48
CA LYS A 369 9.32 -2.83 -17.89
C LYS A 369 9.66 -4.05 -18.74
N LEU A 370 8.81 -5.09 -18.73
CA LEU A 370 9.02 -6.34 -19.49
C LEU A 370 8.69 -6.16 -20.98
N THR A 371 9.54 -5.43 -21.70
CA THR A 371 9.34 -5.04 -23.12
C THR A 371 9.18 -6.21 -24.10
N ASN A 372 9.62 -7.43 -23.73
CA ASN A 372 9.49 -8.65 -24.52
C ASN A 372 8.22 -9.48 -24.19
N LEU A 373 7.37 -9.01 -23.27
CA LEU A 373 6.19 -9.75 -22.82
C LEU A 373 5.10 -9.80 -23.90
N VAL A 374 4.57 -11.00 -24.14
CA VAL A 374 3.57 -11.30 -25.17
C VAL A 374 2.26 -11.81 -24.57
N GLU A 375 2.34 -12.47 -23.42
CA GLU A 375 1.18 -13.00 -22.69
C GLU A 375 1.28 -12.63 -21.20
N LEU A 376 0.24 -11.95 -20.70
CA LEU A 376 0.12 -11.52 -19.30
C LEU A 376 -1.21 -12.00 -18.72
N GLU A 377 -1.15 -12.74 -17.61
CA GLU A 377 -2.28 -13.09 -16.75
C GLU A 377 -2.03 -12.49 -15.36
N VAL A 378 -2.91 -11.60 -14.92
CA VAL A 378 -2.84 -10.92 -13.61
C VAL A 378 -4.24 -10.77 -12.99
N ALA A 379 -5.04 -11.84 -13.10
CA ALA A 379 -6.40 -11.92 -12.60
C ALA A 379 -6.46 -11.95 -11.06
N ASN A 380 -7.52 -11.41 -10.45
CA ASN A 380 -7.74 -11.40 -8.99
C ASN A 380 -6.51 -10.92 -8.19
N THR A 381 -6.05 -9.69 -8.46
CA THR A 381 -4.91 -9.03 -7.78
C THR A 381 -5.23 -7.65 -7.20
N GLU A 382 -6.48 -7.18 -7.36
CA GLU A 382 -6.98 -5.86 -6.95
C GLU A 382 -6.54 -4.66 -7.82
N ILE A 383 -6.03 -4.91 -9.03
CA ILE A 383 -5.62 -3.86 -9.99
C ILE A 383 -6.76 -2.89 -10.32
N ARG A 384 -6.40 -1.61 -10.46
CA ARG A 384 -7.32 -0.51 -10.81
C ARG A 384 -6.84 0.32 -11.99
N ASP A 385 -5.54 0.60 -12.07
CA ASP A 385 -4.92 1.38 -13.13
C ASP A 385 -4.25 0.49 -14.18
N LEU A 386 -4.53 0.78 -15.46
CA LEU A 386 -3.91 0.13 -16.62
C LEU A 386 -2.92 1.03 -17.37
N THR A 387 -2.68 2.26 -16.90
CA THR A 387 -1.74 3.21 -17.51
C THR A 387 -0.35 2.62 -17.76
N PRO A 388 0.24 1.80 -16.88
CA PRO A 388 1.53 1.17 -17.15
C PRO A 388 1.54 0.25 -18.39
N LEU A 389 0.41 -0.36 -18.75
CA LEU A 389 0.31 -1.25 -19.92
C LEU A 389 0.22 -0.50 -21.26
N ALA A 390 0.01 0.82 -21.26
CA ALA A 390 -0.40 1.59 -22.45
C ALA A 390 0.57 1.50 -23.65
N ASN A 391 1.86 1.22 -23.39
CA ASN A 391 2.92 1.14 -24.40
C ASN A 391 3.43 -0.30 -24.62
N MET A 392 2.81 -1.33 -24.01
CA MET A 392 3.23 -2.73 -24.15
C MET A 392 2.74 -3.33 -25.48
N GLU A 393 3.09 -2.71 -26.61
CA GLU A 393 2.56 -3.03 -27.95
C GLU A 393 2.84 -4.48 -28.41
N GLN A 394 3.76 -5.20 -27.77
CA GLN A 394 4.06 -6.61 -28.06
C GLN A 394 3.06 -7.60 -27.44
N LEU A 395 2.16 -7.15 -26.55
CA LEU A 395 1.14 -8.01 -25.94
C LEU A 395 0.15 -8.54 -26.99
N GLN A 396 -0.05 -9.85 -26.95
CA GLN A 396 -0.95 -10.62 -27.82
C GLN A 396 -2.08 -11.32 -27.03
N SER A 397 -1.87 -11.58 -25.74
CA SER A 397 -2.91 -12.10 -24.85
C SER A 397 -2.83 -11.43 -23.48
N LEU A 398 -3.97 -10.91 -23.01
CA LEU A 398 -4.06 -10.17 -21.75
C LEU A 398 -5.28 -10.64 -20.95
N ASP A 399 -5.04 -11.19 -19.76
CA ASP A 399 -6.08 -11.58 -18.81
C ASP A 399 -6.01 -10.73 -17.53
N LEU A 400 -7.12 -10.02 -17.29
CA LEU A 400 -7.32 -9.04 -16.21
C LEU A 400 -8.61 -9.35 -15.43
N GLU A 401 -9.11 -10.59 -15.47
CA GLU A 401 -10.35 -11.00 -14.82
C GLU A 401 -10.34 -10.76 -13.29
N GLN A 402 -11.51 -10.43 -12.70
CA GLN A 402 -11.72 -10.29 -11.25
C GLN A 402 -10.83 -9.22 -10.56
N ASN A 403 -10.60 -8.10 -11.25
CA ASN A 403 -9.94 -6.92 -10.70
C ASN A 403 -10.95 -5.76 -10.48
N TYR A 404 -10.47 -4.55 -10.16
CA TYR A 404 -11.28 -3.36 -9.90
C TYR A 404 -11.11 -2.29 -11.00
N ILE A 405 -10.86 -2.73 -12.24
CA ILE A 405 -10.62 -1.85 -13.39
C ILE A 405 -11.93 -1.16 -13.77
N SER A 406 -11.89 0.15 -13.97
CA SER A 406 -13.05 0.95 -14.43
C SER A 406 -12.77 1.75 -15.71
N ASP A 407 -11.53 2.20 -15.92
CA ASP A 407 -11.05 2.73 -17.20
C ASP A 407 -10.23 1.69 -17.96
N ILE A 408 -10.52 1.56 -19.26
CA ILE A 408 -9.80 0.72 -20.23
C ILE A 408 -9.22 1.54 -21.40
N SER A 409 -9.21 2.87 -21.28
CA SER A 409 -8.55 3.76 -22.24
C SER A 409 -7.05 3.46 -22.48
N PRO A 410 -6.24 3.03 -21.49
CA PRO A 410 -4.83 2.72 -21.72
C PRO A 410 -4.60 1.59 -22.73
N ILE A 411 -5.41 0.54 -22.68
CA ILE A 411 -5.24 -0.67 -23.51
C ILE A 411 -5.84 -0.54 -24.93
N SER A 412 -6.52 0.58 -25.23
CA SER A 412 -7.15 0.85 -26.54
C SER A 412 -6.19 0.77 -27.74
N LYS A 413 -4.88 0.96 -27.51
CA LYS A 413 -3.82 0.96 -28.53
C LYS A 413 -3.11 -0.37 -28.71
N LEU A 414 -3.41 -1.41 -27.91
CA LEU A 414 -2.73 -2.71 -27.94
C LEU A 414 -3.19 -3.55 -29.14
N ASN A 415 -2.80 -3.09 -30.32
CA ASN A 415 -3.27 -3.57 -31.62
C ASN A 415 -2.80 -4.99 -31.99
N ASN A 416 -1.93 -5.62 -31.22
CA ASN A 416 -1.45 -6.99 -31.45
C ASN A 416 -2.21 -8.05 -30.63
N LEU A 417 -3.14 -7.66 -29.75
CA LEU A 417 -3.99 -8.60 -29.02
C LEU A 417 -4.79 -9.51 -29.97
N TYR A 418 -4.75 -10.82 -29.72
CA TYR A 418 -5.70 -11.83 -30.22
C TYR A 418 -6.72 -12.26 -29.14
N ALA A 419 -6.42 -12.03 -27.86
CA ALA A 419 -7.29 -12.36 -26.73
C ALA A 419 -7.25 -11.28 -25.64
N LEU A 420 -8.42 -10.90 -25.13
CA LEU A 420 -8.58 -9.95 -24.03
C LEU A 420 -9.69 -10.42 -23.07
N ASN A 421 -9.33 -10.65 -21.81
CA ASN A 421 -10.28 -10.98 -20.74
C ASN A 421 -10.36 -9.85 -19.71
N LEU A 422 -11.57 -9.31 -19.51
CA LEU A 422 -11.90 -8.23 -18.58
C LEU A 422 -13.12 -8.62 -17.70
N ILE A 423 -13.44 -9.92 -17.60
CA ILE A 423 -14.58 -10.43 -16.82
C ILE A 423 -14.52 -9.93 -15.37
N ALA A 424 -15.69 -9.62 -14.80
CA ALA A 424 -15.85 -9.25 -13.39
C ALA A 424 -14.96 -8.09 -12.90
N ASN A 425 -14.91 -7.01 -13.69
CA ASN A 425 -14.35 -5.71 -13.31
C ASN A 425 -15.47 -4.67 -13.06
N GLU A 426 -15.14 -3.38 -12.96
CA GLU A 426 -16.11 -2.29 -12.78
C GLU A 426 -16.30 -1.41 -14.04
N ILE A 427 -16.15 -2.01 -15.23
CA ILE A 427 -16.09 -1.25 -16.48
C ILE A 427 -17.47 -0.68 -16.84
N ARG A 428 -17.50 0.64 -17.08
CA ARG A 428 -18.71 1.44 -17.33
C ARG A 428 -18.80 1.94 -18.79
N ASP A 429 -17.68 1.97 -19.51
CA ASP A 429 -17.57 2.47 -20.89
C ASP A 429 -16.71 1.51 -21.73
N ILE A 430 -17.28 0.99 -22.82
CA ILE A 430 -16.62 0.04 -23.73
C ILE A 430 -16.11 0.68 -25.04
N ARG A 431 -16.33 1.98 -25.24
CA ARG A 431 -15.87 2.71 -26.44
C ARG A 431 -14.36 2.58 -26.69
N PRO A 432 -13.45 2.58 -25.68
CA PRO A 432 -12.02 2.48 -25.94
C PRO A 432 -11.59 1.17 -26.62
N VAL A 433 -12.40 0.11 -26.54
CA VAL A 433 -12.11 -1.19 -27.17
C VAL A 433 -12.96 -1.48 -28.42
N LYS A 434 -13.71 -0.48 -28.94
CA LYS A 434 -14.57 -0.63 -30.13
C LYS A 434 -13.84 -1.19 -31.35
N GLU A 435 -12.63 -0.72 -31.63
CA GLU A 435 -11.84 -1.16 -32.79
C GLU A 435 -11.13 -2.50 -32.56
N LEU A 436 -10.85 -2.87 -31.31
CA LEU A 436 -10.37 -4.20 -30.95
C LEU A 436 -11.51 -5.25 -31.07
N GLY A 437 -12.73 -4.89 -30.65
CA GLY A 437 -13.90 -5.77 -30.71
C GLY A 437 -14.32 -6.18 -32.12
N LYS A 438 -13.97 -5.39 -33.15
CA LYS A 438 -14.13 -5.76 -34.57
C LYS A 438 -13.20 -6.89 -35.02
N ARG A 439 -12.09 -7.10 -34.28
CA ARG A 439 -10.98 -7.97 -34.68
C ARG A 439 -10.89 -9.23 -33.82
N ILE A 440 -11.27 -9.15 -32.54
CA ILE A 440 -11.11 -10.23 -31.55
C ILE A 440 -12.32 -10.35 -30.63
N PRO A 441 -12.61 -11.54 -30.07
CA PRO A 441 -13.55 -11.67 -28.97
C PRO A 441 -13.03 -10.95 -27.72
N ILE A 442 -13.85 -10.06 -27.15
CA ILE A 442 -13.53 -9.38 -25.89
C ILE A 442 -14.53 -9.82 -24.81
N LYS A 443 -14.00 -10.43 -23.75
CA LYS A 443 -14.80 -10.90 -22.62
C LYS A 443 -15.02 -9.76 -21.62
N LEU A 444 -16.22 -9.18 -21.59
CA LEU A 444 -16.61 -8.04 -20.76
C LEU A 444 -17.83 -8.37 -19.87
N GLN A 445 -18.03 -9.65 -19.55
CA GLN A 445 -19.18 -10.15 -18.78
C GLN A 445 -19.01 -9.95 -17.26
N ARG A 446 -20.11 -10.14 -16.52
CA ARG A 446 -20.17 -10.21 -15.04
C ARG A 446 -19.62 -8.99 -14.31
N GLN A 447 -19.60 -7.81 -14.95
CA GLN A 447 -19.12 -6.58 -14.32
C GLN A 447 -19.92 -6.25 -13.05
N LYS A 448 -19.29 -5.59 -12.08
CA LYS A 448 -19.92 -5.14 -10.84
C LYS A 448 -19.73 -3.64 -10.71
N ILE A 449 -20.84 -2.90 -10.77
CA ILE A 449 -20.82 -1.44 -10.82
C ILE A 449 -21.46 -0.94 -9.53
N PHE A 450 -20.64 -0.42 -8.62
CA PHE A 450 -21.13 0.25 -7.42
C PHE A 450 -21.37 1.74 -7.74
N LEU A 451 -22.55 2.23 -7.34
CA LEU A 451 -22.92 3.65 -7.40
C LEU A 451 -23.02 4.22 -5.98
N SER A 452 -22.75 5.51 -5.83
CA SER A 452 -23.04 6.26 -4.61
C SER A 452 -24.54 6.28 -4.31
N ASP A 453 -24.89 6.42 -3.03
CA ASP A 453 -26.26 6.48 -2.54
C ASP A 453 -27.17 7.40 -3.37
N GLY A 454 -28.35 6.88 -3.72
CA GLY A 454 -29.40 7.58 -4.44
C GLY A 454 -30.54 8.00 -3.52
N VAL A 455 -31.31 9.01 -3.90
CA VAL A 455 -32.45 9.50 -3.12
C VAL A 455 -33.75 8.93 -3.67
N VAL A 456 -34.62 8.45 -2.77
CA VAL A 456 -35.94 7.92 -3.14
C VAL A 456 -36.78 8.97 -3.89
N ASN A 457 -37.44 8.52 -4.97
CA ASN A 457 -38.21 9.32 -5.93
C ASN A 457 -37.43 10.36 -6.76
N GLU A 458 -36.10 10.33 -6.79
CA GLU A 458 -35.28 11.12 -7.73
C GLU A 458 -34.82 10.28 -8.93
N ASP A 459 -34.54 10.95 -10.06
CA ASP A 459 -34.16 10.32 -11.32
C ASP A 459 -32.62 10.23 -11.42
N ILE A 460 -32.09 9.01 -11.32
CA ILE A 460 -30.65 8.71 -11.20
C ILE A 460 -30.12 8.19 -12.54
N LYS A 461 -29.24 8.94 -13.20
CA LYS A 461 -28.68 8.56 -14.51
C LYS A 461 -27.90 7.23 -14.44
N ILE A 462 -28.18 6.32 -15.39
CA ILE A 462 -27.43 5.08 -15.62
C ILE A 462 -26.05 5.44 -16.20
N PRO A 463 -24.93 5.17 -15.51
CA PRO A 463 -23.60 5.54 -15.97
C PRO A 463 -22.95 4.39 -16.72
N ILE A 464 -23.66 3.81 -17.69
CA ILE A 464 -23.20 2.69 -18.52
C ILE A 464 -23.44 3.03 -19.98
N TYR A 465 -22.39 2.95 -20.79
CA TYR A 465 -22.36 3.46 -22.15
C TYR A 465 -22.18 2.35 -23.18
N ASP A 466 -22.89 2.47 -24.30
CA ASP A 466 -22.75 1.59 -25.47
C ASP A 466 -21.53 1.98 -26.32
N LEU A 467 -21.37 1.33 -27.49
CA LEU A 467 -20.30 1.65 -28.44
C LEU A 467 -20.43 3.04 -29.10
N ASN A 468 -21.53 3.77 -28.92
CA ASN A 468 -21.75 5.11 -29.46
C ASN A 468 -21.64 6.21 -28.39
N GLY A 469 -21.74 5.83 -27.11
CA GLY A 469 -21.73 6.74 -25.96
C GLY A 469 -23.13 7.07 -25.43
N GLU A 470 -24.15 6.35 -25.88
CA GLU A 470 -25.51 6.46 -25.36
C GLU A 470 -25.65 5.62 -24.09
N THR A 471 -26.47 6.09 -23.14
CA THR A 471 -26.76 5.35 -21.91
C THR A 471 -27.65 4.15 -22.20
N LEU A 472 -27.29 2.96 -21.70
CA LEU A 472 -28.09 1.75 -21.89
C LEU A 472 -29.53 1.91 -21.36
N GLN A 473 -30.50 1.59 -22.21
CA GLN A 473 -31.92 1.52 -21.84
C GLN A 473 -32.34 0.10 -21.42
N ASN A 474 -31.67 -0.93 -21.94
CA ASN A 474 -32.03 -2.33 -21.74
C ASN A 474 -31.45 -2.85 -20.43
N ILE A 475 -32.17 -2.62 -19.33
CA ILE A 475 -31.85 -3.13 -17.98
C ILE A 475 -32.92 -4.11 -17.48
N ARG A 476 -32.57 -4.90 -16.46
CA ARG A 476 -33.45 -5.89 -15.83
C ARG A 476 -33.30 -5.81 -14.31
N TRP A 477 -34.40 -5.65 -13.59
CA TRP A 477 -34.39 -5.49 -12.13
C TRP A 477 -33.92 -6.75 -11.39
N GLN A 478 -33.17 -6.57 -10.30
CA GLN A 478 -32.92 -7.61 -9.30
C GLN A 478 -33.65 -7.24 -8.01
N GLY A 479 -34.85 -7.80 -7.81
CA GLY A 479 -35.71 -7.51 -6.66
C GLY A 479 -36.84 -6.54 -7.02
N GLU A 480 -36.96 -5.46 -6.27
CA GLU A 480 -37.97 -4.42 -6.50
C GLU A 480 -37.71 -3.65 -7.80
N GLU A 481 -38.78 -3.18 -8.46
CA GLU A 481 -38.69 -2.50 -9.76
C GLU A 481 -38.62 -0.97 -9.62
N GLY A 482 -37.66 -0.36 -10.32
CA GLY A 482 -37.63 1.09 -10.52
C GLY A 482 -38.46 1.55 -11.72
N THR A 483 -38.67 2.85 -11.85
CA THR A 483 -39.13 3.47 -13.09
C THR A 483 -37.92 3.82 -13.96
N LEU A 484 -37.94 3.45 -15.25
CA LEU A 484 -36.90 3.81 -16.21
C LEU A 484 -37.35 5.01 -17.06
N ASN A 485 -36.61 6.11 -16.98
CA ASN A 485 -36.85 7.37 -17.68
C ASN A 485 -35.61 7.78 -18.50
N ASN A 486 -35.60 7.53 -19.82
CA ASN A 486 -34.55 7.95 -20.77
C ASN A 486 -33.11 7.83 -20.22
N GLY A 487 -32.66 6.62 -19.90
CA GLY A 487 -31.32 6.36 -19.37
C GLY A 487 -31.13 6.75 -17.91
N SER A 488 -32.21 6.95 -17.14
CA SER A 488 -32.19 7.19 -15.70
C SER A 488 -33.15 6.25 -14.99
N VAL A 489 -32.77 5.77 -13.79
CA VAL A 489 -33.58 4.93 -12.92
C VAL A 489 -34.12 5.74 -11.75
N LYS A 490 -35.38 5.52 -11.40
CA LYS A 490 -36.06 6.18 -10.28
C LYS A 490 -36.71 5.15 -9.37
N TRP A 491 -36.24 5.09 -8.13
CA TRP A 491 -36.71 4.13 -7.13
C TRP A 491 -37.80 4.74 -6.25
N ASN A 492 -38.84 3.98 -5.93
CA ASN A 492 -39.97 4.39 -5.09
C ASN A 492 -39.80 4.01 -3.59
N SER A 493 -38.76 3.23 -3.27
CA SER A 493 -38.46 2.66 -1.96
C SER A 493 -36.97 2.79 -1.60
N THR A 494 -36.65 2.59 -0.33
CA THR A 494 -35.29 2.65 0.23
C THR A 494 -34.63 1.28 0.36
N GLY A 495 -33.34 1.25 0.73
CA GLY A 495 -32.51 0.05 0.87
C GLY A 495 -31.63 -0.23 -0.36
N GLU A 496 -30.85 -1.30 -0.30
CA GLU A 496 -30.03 -1.75 -1.43
C GLU A 496 -30.91 -2.13 -2.63
N LYS A 497 -30.60 -1.57 -3.81
CA LYS A 497 -31.25 -1.87 -5.08
C LYS A 497 -30.21 -2.34 -6.10
N ALA A 498 -30.64 -3.18 -7.03
CA ALA A 498 -29.77 -3.68 -8.09
C ALA A 498 -30.50 -3.86 -9.43
N TYR A 499 -29.75 -3.72 -10.52
CA TYR A 499 -30.21 -4.06 -11.86
C TYR A 499 -29.10 -4.67 -12.71
N GLU A 500 -29.45 -5.68 -13.50
CA GLU A 500 -28.63 -6.24 -14.55
C GLU A 500 -28.69 -5.37 -15.80
N PHE A 501 -27.60 -5.36 -16.57
CA PHE A 501 -27.57 -4.83 -17.93
C PHE A 501 -26.93 -5.89 -18.85
N ASN A 502 -27.40 -5.97 -20.10
CA ASN A 502 -26.79 -6.84 -21.11
C ASN A 502 -26.72 -6.11 -22.45
N LEU A 503 -25.51 -6.00 -22.99
CA LEU A 503 -25.23 -5.54 -24.34
C LEU A 503 -24.48 -6.64 -25.09
N GLU A 504 -25.22 -7.32 -25.94
CA GLU A 504 -24.67 -8.20 -26.98
C GLU A 504 -24.57 -7.36 -28.26
N THR A 505 -23.34 -7.07 -28.69
CA THR A 505 -23.13 -6.41 -30.00
C THR A 505 -23.33 -7.42 -31.11
N ASP A 506 -23.87 -7.00 -32.26
CA ASP A 506 -23.99 -7.92 -33.40
C ASP A 506 -22.61 -8.48 -33.76
N SER A 507 -22.51 -9.80 -33.81
CA SER A 507 -21.33 -10.56 -34.23
C SER A 507 -20.73 -10.14 -35.58
N ALA A 508 -21.51 -9.50 -36.45
CA ALA A 508 -21.06 -8.91 -37.71
C ALA A 508 -20.36 -7.54 -37.55
N GLU A 509 -20.65 -6.80 -36.47
CA GLU A 509 -20.06 -5.49 -36.19
C GLU A 509 -18.99 -5.52 -35.08
N SER A 510 -19.15 -6.40 -34.08
CA SER A 510 -18.28 -6.48 -32.90
C SER A 510 -18.48 -7.80 -32.13
N GLN A 511 -17.39 -8.37 -31.62
CA GLN A 511 -17.36 -9.59 -30.80
C GLN A 511 -17.27 -9.27 -29.29
N ILE A 512 -17.89 -8.17 -28.87
CA ILE A 512 -17.98 -7.75 -27.46
C ILE A 512 -19.24 -8.36 -26.83
N ARG A 513 -19.08 -8.94 -25.62
CA ARG A 513 -20.19 -9.33 -24.75
C ARG A 513 -20.05 -8.60 -23.42
N PHE A 514 -20.83 -7.53 -23.23
CA PHE A 514 -20.74 -6.62 -22.10
C PHE A 514 -21.99 -6.74 -21.23
N ASN A 515 -21.82 -7.26 -20.01
CA ASN A 515 -22.92 -7.38 -19.05
C ASN A 515 -22.42 -7.37 -17.61
N GLY A 516 -23.34 -7.12 -16.70
CA GLY A 516 -23.03 -7.04 -15.27
C GLY A 516 -24.24 -6.64 -14.44
N THR A 517 -23.96 -6.35 -13.17
CA THR A 517 -24.94 -5.89 -12.19
C THR A 517 -24.50 -4.56 -11.61
N VAL A 518 -25.41 -3.60 -11.59
CA VAL A 518 -25.29 -2.35 -10.85
C VAL A 518 -25.85 -2.54 -9.45
N TYR A 519 -25.16 -2.02 -8.45
CA TYR A 519 -25.59 -1.96 -7.06
C TYR A 519 -25.62 -0.50 -6.58
N GLN A 520 -26.71 -0.11 -5.92
CA GLN A 520 -26.87 1.23 -5.35
C GLN A 520 -27.71 1.16 -4.07
N ASN A 521 -27.24 1.79 -2.99
CA ASN A 521 -28.08 2.02 -1.82
C ASN A 521 -29.04 3.18 -2.09
N ILE A 522 -30.33 3.05 -1.76
CA ILE A 522 -31.30 4.14 -1.87
C ILE A 522 -31.74 4.58 -0.48
N VAL A 523 -31.52 5.85 -0.17
CA VAL A 523 -31.86 6.46 1.10
C VAL A 523 -33.15 7.26 1.00
N GLU A 524 -33.79 7.46 2.14
CA GLU A 524 -34.93 8.35 2.27
C GLU A 524 -34.50 9.79 1.98
N LYS A 525 -35.44 10.65 1.56
CA LYS A 525 -35.18 12.08 1.41
C LYS A 525 -35.19 12.78 2.78
N HIS A 526 -34.20 12.44 3.60
CA HIS A 526 -33.95 13.10 4.87
C HIS A 526 -33.64 14.59 4.65
N GLU A 527 -33.95 15.43 5.64
CA GLU A 527 -33.54 16.83 5.64
C GLU A 527 -32.02 16.94 5.80
N GLU A 528 -31.32 16.96 4.66
CA GLU A 528 -30.04 17.62 4.42
C GLU A 528 -29.14 17.76 5.65
N ILE A 529 -28.65 16.60 6.14
CA ILE A 529 -27.79 16.49 7.32
C ILE A 529 -26.61 17.45 7.14
N ASN A 530 -26.52 18.41 8.05
CA ASN A 530 -25.43 19.38 8.10
C ASN A 530 -24.10 18.64 8.32
N ILE A 531 -23.25 18.58 7.29
CA ILE A 531 -21.99 17.84 7.33
C ILE A 531 -20.94 18.57 8.19
N ILE A 532 -20.88 19.89 8.07
CA ILE A 532 -19.90 20.74 8.77
C ILE A 532 -20.32 20.95 10.23
N GLN A 533 -19.76 20.18 11.15
CA GLN A 533 -20.16 20.22 12.57
C GLN A 533 -19.70 21.50 13.29
N ASP A 534 -18.47 21.94 13.01
CA ASP A 534 -17.91 23.17 13.55
C ASP A 534 -18.75 24.38 13.13
N LYS A 535 -19.30 25.09 14.12
CA LYS A 535 -20.25 26.18 13.89
C LYS A 535 -19.59 27.43 13.31
N ASN A 536 -18.28 27.61 13.48
CA ASN A 536 -17.56 28.73 12.91
C ASN A 536 -17.20 28.43 11.44
N LEU A 537 -16.78 27.19 11.15
CA LEU A 537 -16.58 26.71 9.78
C LEU A 537 -17.89 26.70 8.97
N GLN A 538 -19.00 26.28 9.59
CA GLN A 538 -20.33 26.31 8.95
C GLN A 538 -20.71 27.75 8.55
N LYS A 539 -20.54 28.72 9.46
CA LYS A 539 -20.82 30.15 9.18
C LYS A 539 -19.86 30.71 8.14
N PHE A 540 -18.59 30.31 8.17
CA PHE A 540 -17.59 30.72 7.18
C PHE A 540 -17.93 30.22 5.78
N ILE A 541 -18.24 28.93 5.62
CA ILE A 541 -18.58 28.32 4.33
C ILE A 541 -19.90 28.89 3.80
N ASN A 542 -20.94 29.01 4.65
CA ASN A 542 -22.19 29.66 4.26
C ASN A 542 -21.96 31.08 3.72
N LYS A 543 -21.16 31.90 4.43
CA LYS A 543 -20.88 33.29 4.04
C LYS A 543 -20.00 33.40 2.80
N ASN A 544 -18.85 32.72 2.80
CA ASN A 544 -17.73 33.01 1.89
C ASN A 544 -17.57 31.97 0.77
N GLY A 545 -18.06 30.74 0.95
CA GLY A 545 -18.08 29.69 -0.08
C GLY A 545 -19.40 29.64 -0.86
N LEU A 546 -20.52 29.82 -0.17
CA LEU A 546 -21.88 29.65 -0.72
C LEU A 546 -22.66 30.96 -0.91
N GLY A 547 -22.15 32.10 -0.41
CA GLY A 547 -22.81 33.41 -0.53
C GLY A 547 -24.17 33.53 0.16
N ARG A 548 -24.48 32.63 1.10
CA ARG A 548 -25.77 32.56 1.81
C ARG A 548 -25.87 33.67 2.85
N THR A 549 -27.05 34.29 2.96
CA THR A 549 -27.35 35.31 3.97
C THR A 549 -27.69 34.73 5.34
N ASN A 550 -28.29 33.54 5.39
CA ASN A 550 -28.42 32.76 6.62
C ASN A 550 -27.13 31.95 6.84
N LEU A 551 -26.38 32.30 7.89
CA LEU A 551 -25.11 31.64 8.21
C LEU A 551 -25.27 30.35 9.03
N GLU A 552 -26.46 30.11 9.59
CA GLU A 552 -26.77 28.90 10.38
C GLU A 552 -27.40 27.78 9.52
N SER A 553 -27.64 28.01 8.22
CA SER A 553 -28.19 27.01 7.28
C SER A 553 -27.33 25.74 7.24
N SER A 554 -27.94 24.57 7.22
CA SER A 554 -27.24 23.30 7.04
C SER A 554 -26.43 23.28 5.73
N ILE A 555 -25.24 22.67 5.76
CA ILE A 555 -24.37 22.51 4.60
C ILE A 555 -24.32 21.03 4.21
N THR A 556 -24.74 20.74 2.99
CA THR A 556 -24.73 19.39 2.42
C THR A 556 -23.47 19.08 1.63
N LYS A 557 -23.27 17.81 1.29
CA LYS A 557 -22.28 17.39 0.29
C LYS A 557 -22.48 18.12 -1.05
N LYS A 558 -23.73 18.29 -1.48
CA LYS A 558 -24.09 18.98 -2.73
C LYS A 558 -23.79 20.49 -2.69
N ASP A 559 -23.82 21.12 -1.52
CA ASP A 559 -23.31 22.48 -1.34
C ASP A 559 -21.78 22.53 -1.45
N LEU A 560 -21.09 21.61 -0.79
CA LEU A 560 -19.62 21.51 -0.79
C LEU A 560 -19.07 21.25 -2.21
N GLU A 561 -19.78 20.44 -3.01
CA GLU A 561 -19.47 20.17 -4.42
C GLU A 561 -19.62 21.40 -5.36
N GLN A 562 -20.24 22.50 -4.92
CA GLN A 562 -20.33 23.75 -5.69
C GLN A 562 -19.14 24.69 -5.45
N ILE A 563 -18.33 24.46 -4.41
CA ILE A 563 -17.27 25.39 -3.98
C ILE A 563 -15.99 25.15 -4.78
N LYS A 564 -15.61 26.14 -5.59
CA LYS A 564 -14.35 26.15 -6.36
C LYS A 564 -13.15 26.73 -5.61
N SER A 565 -13.38 27.57 -4.60
CA SER A 565 -12.33 28.22 -3.82
C SER A 565 -12.78 28.40 -2.37
N LEU A 566 -11.99 27.94 -1.41
CA LEU A 566 -12.18 28.20 0.02
C LEU A 566 -10.89 28.82 0.59
N LYS A 567 -11.00 29.96 1.29
CA LYS A 567 -9.82 30.67 1.83
C LYS A 567 -9.96 31.05 3.30
N ILE A 568 -9.68 30.10 4.19
CA ILE A 568 -9.63 30.32 5.64
C ILE A 568 -8.21 30.78 5.99
N VAL A 569 -8.08 32.08 6.25
CA VAL A 569 -6.84 32.68 6.75
C VAL A 569 -6.98 32.88 8.26
N ASP A 570 -6.07 32.31 9.04
CA ASP A 570 -6.06 32.39 10.51
C ASP A 570 -7.28 31.75 11.19
N GLY A 571 -7.56 30.49 10.84
CA GLY A 571 -8.79 29.80 11.27
C GLY A 571 -8.92 29.59 12.78
N LYS A 572 -7.81 29.44 13.51
CA LYS A 572 -7.75 29.37 14.97
C LYS A 572 -8.32 30.63 15.63
N ASN A 573 -7.95 31.81 15.15
CA ASN A 573 -8.53 33.07 15.64
C ASN A 573 -9.98 33.30 15.14
N GLN A 574 -10.41 32.59 14.09
CA GLN A 574 -11.83 32.47 13.73
C GLN A 574 -12.59 31.42 14.57
N GLY A 575 -11.92 30.70 15.47
CA GLY A 575 -12.50 29.65 16.30
C GLY A 575 -12.86 28.36 15.53
N ILE A 576 -12.24 28.13 14.38
CA ILE A 576 -12.38 26.90 13.59
C ILE A 576 -11.43 25.85 14.19
N SER A 577 -11.99 24.70 14.56
CA SER A 577 -11.31 23.64 15.33
C SER A 577 -11.54 22.24 14.79
N ASP A 578 -12.65 22.01 14.08
CA ASP A 578 -12.91 20.79 13.33
C ASP A 578 -13.14 21.12 11.85
N ILE A 579 -12.40 20.45 10.97
CA ILE A 579 -12.48 20.59 9.51
C ILE A 579 -13.17 19.40 8.81
N SER A 580 -13.78 18.49 9.59
CA SER A 580 -14.51 17.35 9.06
C SER A 580 -15.61 17.79 8.09
N GLY A 581 -15.63 17.17 6.92
CA GLY A 581 -16.50 17.52 5.80
C GLY A 581 -15.79 18.26 4.65
N LEU A 582 -14.59 18.82 4.84
CA LEU A 582 -13.83 19.43 3.73
C LEU A 582 -13.42 18.39 2.66
N GLU A 583 -13.33 17.10 3.00
CA GLU A 583 -13.08 16.00 2.08
C GLU A 583 -14.12 15.85 0.95
N TYR A 584 -15.31 16.44 1.10
CA TYR A 584 -16.38 16.39 0.10
C TYR A 584 -16.32 17.52 -0.95
N MET A 585 -15.40 18.48 -0.83
CA MET A 585 -15.24 19.58 -1.79
C MET A 585 -14.56 19.15 -3.11
N THR A 586 -15.01 18.06 -3.74
CA THR A 586 -14.31 17.38 -4.86
C THR A 586 -14.07 18.23 -6.12
N ASN A 587 -14.81 19.33 -6.27
CA ASN A 587 -14.68 20.29 -7.39
C ASN A 587 -13.82 21.53 -7.05
N ILE A 588 -13.19 21.57 -5.88
CA ILE A 588 -12.34 22.69 -5.46
C ILE A 588 -11.09 22.81 -6.33
N GLU A 589 -10.74 24.04 -6.69
CA GLU A 589 -9.56 24.40 -7.49
C GLU A 589 -8.52 25.16 -6.66
N GLU A 590 -8.93 25.84 -5.57
CA GLU A 590 -8.05 26.56 -4.66
C GLU A 590 -8.47 26.38 -3.19
N LEU A 591 -7.54 26.01 -2.31
CA LEU A 591 -7.78 25.79 -0.88
C LEU A 591 -6.71 26.50 -0.03
N VAL A 592 -7.13 27.42 0.84
CA VAL A 592 -6.29 28.01 1.89
C VAL A 592 -6.85 27.65 3.26
N LEU A 593 -6.01 27.06 4.12
CA LEU A 593 -6.29 26.65 5.49
C LEU A 593 -5.10 27.04 6.39
N ASP A 594 -4.97 28.33 6.68
CA ASP A 594 -3.86 28.87 7.48
C ASP A 594 -4.20 28.88 8.97
N ASN A 595 -3.25 28.45 9.81
CA ASN A 595 -3.35 28.41 11.28
C ASN A 595 -4.66 27.77 11.77
N VAL A 596 -4.88 26.49 11.44
CA VAL A 596 -6.01 25.65 11.88
C VAL A 596 -5.55 24.43 12.68
N GLU A 597 -4.31 24.45 13.19
CA GLU A 597 -3.67 23.39 13.98
C GLU A 597 -3.64 22.00 13.31
N LEU A 598 -3.66 21.96 11.97
CA LEU A 598 -3.67 20.71 11.20
C LEU A 598 -2.39 19.89 11.41
N LYS A 599 -2.55 18.62 11.76
CA LYS A 599 -1.47 17.62 11.87
C LYS A 599 -1.42 16.62 10.71
N ASN A 600 -2.54 16.48 9.99
CA ASN A 600 -2.72 15.52 8.93
C ASN A 600 -3.52 16.15 7.78
N VAL A 601 -3.17 15.77 6.55
CA VAL A 601 -3.77 16.25 5.30
C VAL A 601 -4.40 15.12 4.47
N ASP A 602 -4.59 13.92 5.03
CA ASP A 602 -5.20 12.75 4.36
C ASP A 602 -6.48 13.08 3.58
N PHE A 603 -7.33 13.95 4.14
CA PHE A 603 -8.60 14.41 3.56
C PHE A 603 -8.42 15.06 2.17
N ILE A 604 -7.25 15.64 1.90
CA ILE A 604 -6.90 16.29 0.63
C ILE A 604 -6.71 15.26 -0.50
N SER A 605 -6.47 13.97 -0.20
CA SER A 605 -6.29 12.88 -1.20
C SER A 605 -7.41 12.75 -2.23
N ASN A 606 -8.62 13.23 -1.90
CA ASN A 606 -9.81 13.15 -2.75
C ASN A 606 -10.05 14.42 -3.59
N LEU A 607 -9.32 15.50 -3.34
CA LEU A 607 -9.54 16.82 -3.96
C LEU A 607 -8.84 16.92 -5.33
N ARG A 608 -9.09 15.94 -6.21
CA ARG A 608 -8.41 15.71 -7.51
C ARG A 608 -8.60 16.82 -8.57
N ASN A 609 -9.14 17.97 -8.22
CA ASN A 609 -9.25 19.16 -9.08
C ASN A 609 -8.46 20.37 -8.55
N LEU A 610 -7.83 20.23 -7.38
CA LEU A 610 -7.08 21.28 -6.70
C LEU A 610 -5.82 21.67 -7.51
N LYS A 611 -5.66 22.97 -7.77
CA LYS A 611 -4.56 23.57 -8.52
C LYS A 611 -3.65 24.41 -7.63
N ALA A 612 -4.19 24.96 -6.54
CA ALA A 612 -3.45 25.75 -5.56
C ALA A 612 -3.86 25.35 -4.14
N VAL A 613 -2.88 25.00 -3.30
CA VAL A 613 -3.08 24.65 -1.90
C VAL A 613 -2.15 25.47 -1.00
N LYS A 614 -2.68 26.02 0.09
CA LYS A 614 -1.93 26.78 1.08
C LYS A 614 -2.36 26.38 2.50
N LEU A 615 -1.42 25.87 3.30
CA LEU A 615 -1.68 25.24 4.61
C LEU A 615 -0.71 25.79 5.68
N THR A 616 -0.52 27.12 5.72
CA THR A 616 0.60 27.69 6.49
C THR A 616 0.34 27.80 7.99
N SER A 617 1.41 27.81 8.78
CA SER A 617 1.35 27.90 10.25
C SER A 617 0.52 26.79 10.89
N ASN A 618 0.73 25.54 10.46
CA ASN A 618 0.09 24.34 11.01
C ASN A 618 1.14 23.43 11.68
N GLN A 619 0.84 22.15 11.86
CA GLN A 619 1.67 21.16 12.56
C GLN A 619 1.85 19.90 11.67
N ILE A 620 1.96 20.10 10.35
CA ILE A 620 1.97 19.02 9.35
C ILE A 620 3.39 18.44 9.25
N GLU A 621 3.53 17.15 9.55
CA GLU A 621 4.76 16.39 9.31
C GLU A 621 4.69 15.60 7.99
N ASN A 622 3.58 14.88 7.76
CA ASN A 622 3.38 14.02 6.59
C ASN A 622 2.61 14.74 5.48
N ILE A 623 3.24 14.86 4.30
CA ILE A 623 2.66 15.47 3.10
C ILE A 623 2.39 14.49 1.94
N GLU A 624 2.57 13.18 2.15
CA GLU A 624 2.26 12.14 1.15
C GLU A 624 0.86 12.26 0.53
N PRO A 625 -0.22 12.67 1.24
CA PRO A 625 -1.53 12.90 0.62
C PRO A 625 -1.54 13.91 -0.55
N LEU A 626 -0.56 14.83 -0.63
CA LEU A 626 -0.44 15.81 -1.71
C LEU A 626 0.13 15.22 -3.02
N SER A 627 0.90 14.11 -2.95
CA SER A 627 1.48 13.43 -4.14
C SER A 627 0.40 12.97 -5.14
N LYS A 628 -0.81 12.74 -4.63
CA LYS A 628 -1.98 12.22 -5.36
C LYS A 628 -2.68 13.28 -6.24
N LEU A 629 -2.25 14.54 -6.18
CA LEU A 629 -2.92 15.69 -6.82
C LEU A 629 -2.15 16.20 -8.04
N ASP A 630 -2.22 15.43 -9.12
CA ASP A 630 -1.58 15.65 -10.43
C ASP A 630 -1.74 17.06 -11.03
N LYS A 631 -2.81 17.77 -10.68
CA LYS A 631 -3.14 19.13 -11.16
C LYS A 631 -2.57 20.28 -10.32
N LEU A 632 -1.87 20.01 -9.22
CA LEU A 632 -1.31 21.07 -8.38
C LEU A 632 -0.24 21.88 -9.15
N GLU A 633 -0.50 23.17 -9.32
CA GLU A 633 0.44 24.16 -9.87
C GLU A 633 1.11 24.99 -8.77
N LYS A 634 0.49 25.11 -7.58
CA LYS A 634 0.98 25.91 -6.46
C LYS A 634 0.80 25.19 -5.12
N ILE A 635 1.86 25.12 -4.33
CA ILE A 635 1.87 24.56 -2.96
C ILE A 635 2.56 25.55 -2.04
N ASP A 636 1.90 25.92 -0.95
CA ASP A 636 2.50 26.65 0.16
C ASP A 636 2.19 25.94 1.49
N ILE A 637 3.20 25.26 2.03
CA ILE A 637 3.16 24.53 3.30
C ILE A 637 4.15 25.15 4.30
N SER A 638 4.40 26.45 4.19
CA SER A 638 5.34 27.14 5.07
C SER A 638 4.85 27.27 6.52
N GLY A 639 5.76 27.17 7.49
CA GLY A 639 5.41 27.15 8.92
C GLY A 639 4.76 25.83 9.32
N ASN A 640 5.49 24.73 9.18
CA ASN A 640 5.06 23.38 9.53
C ASN A 640 6.27 22.55 10.06
N ASP A 641 6.06 21.26 10.30
CA ASP A 641 7.07 20.34 10.84
C ASP A 641 7.68 19.41 9.77
N VAL A 642 7.57 19.78 8.49
CA VAL A 642 7.97 18.93 7.34
C VAL A 642 9.50 18.76 7.29
N THR A 643 9.94 17.52 7.08
CA THR A 643 11.35 17.12 6.99
C THR A 643 11.76 16.56 5.62
N ASP A 644 10.80 16.01 4.85
CA ASP A 644 11.02 15.52 3.48
C ASP A 644 9.95 16.07 2.53
N ILE A 645 10.36 16.42 1.31
CA ILE A 645 9.50 16.92 0.23
C ILE A 645 9.50 16.03 -1.02
N LYS A 646 10.24 14.91 -1.01
CA LYS A 646 10.28 13.93 -2.11
C LYS A 646 8.91 13.45 -2.61
N PRO A 647 7.86 13.27 -1.78
CA PRO A 647 6.51 12.96 -2.27
C PRO A 647 5.96 13.93 -3.33
N LEU A 648 6.38 15.21 -3.28
CA LEU A 648 5.93 16.25 -4.21
C LEU A 648 6.61 16.15 -5.60
N PHE A 649 7.71 15.42 -5.75
CA PHE A 649 8.49 15.40 -7.01
C PHE A 649 7.76 14.69 -8.16
N THR A 650 6.73 13.91 -7.83
CA THR A 650 5.75 13.35 -8.78
C THR A 650 4.88 14.41 -9.47
N LEU A 651 4.74 15.61 -8.88
CA LEU A 651 3.79 16.64 -9.31
C LEU A 651 4.33 17.47 -10.49
N SER A 652 4.37 16.84 -11.67
CA SER A 652 4.88 17.44 -12.91
C SER A 652 4.14 18.69 -13.41
N ALA A 653 3.06 19.12 -12.75
CA ALA A 653 2.34 20.38 -13.00
C ALA A 653 2.82 21.56 -12.12
N LEU A 654 3.60 21.31 -11.07
CA LEU A 654 3.98 22.27 -10.04
C LEU A 654 4.89 23.39 -10.58
N LYS A 655 4.55 24.63 -10.25
CA LYS A 655 5.23 25.86 -10.69
C LYS A 655 5.73 26.69 -9.52
N ASN A 656 4.96 26.74 -8.42
CA ASN A 656 5.30 27.51 -7.23
C ASN A 656 5.30 26.59 -6.01
N LEU A 657 6.43 26.53 -5.29
CA LEU A 657 6.60 25.74 -4.08
C LEU A 657 7.17 26.62 -2.96
N ASN A 658 6.38 26.88 -1.92
CA ASN A 658 6.83 27.49 -0.68
C ASN A 658 6.83 26.45 0.45
N VAL A 659 8.02 26.19 0.99
CA VAL A 659 8.29 25.24 2.07
C VAL A 659 9.13 25.91 3.18
N SER A 660 9.09 27.25 3.23
CA SER A 660 9.81 28.05 4.24
C SER A 660 9.36 27.72 5.67
N ASN A 661 10.19 27.95 6.69
CA ASN A 661 9.88 27.66 8.11
C ASN A 661 9.44 26.19 8.30
N ASN A 662 10.36 25.28 7.99
CA ASN A 662 10.22 23.83 8.14
C ASN A 662 11.56 23.25 8.64
N LYS A 663 11.77 21.94 8.53
CA LYS A 663 12.96 21.22 9.01
C LYS A 663 13.70 20.51 7.87
N LEU A 664 13.78 21.17 6.71
CA LEU A 664 14.39 20.62 5.50
C LEU A 664 15.91 20.69 5.54
N THR A 665 16.55 19.70 4.93
CA THR A 665 18.02 19.58 4.79
C THR A 665 18.38 19.35 3.33
N ASP A 666 19.68 19.34 3.02
CA ASP A 666 20.21 19.00 1.70
C ASP A 666 19.70 17.63 1.18
N THR A 667 19.42 16.68 2.09
CA THR A 667 18.88 15.35 1.72
C THR A 667 17.43 15.40 1.26
N SER A 668 16.65 16.36 1.75
CA SER A 668 15.25 16.61 1.37
C SER A 668 15.13 17.18 -0.05
N LEU A 669 16.20 17.79 -0.57
CA LEU A 669 16.26 18.40 -1.91
C LEU A 669 16.78 17.44 -3.01
N GLN A 670 17.30 16.27 -2.64
CA GLN A 670 17.79 15.30 -3.62
C GLN A 670 16.69 14.90 -4.61
N GLU A 671 16.94 15.08 -5.91
CA GLU A 671 16.00 14.85 -7.03
C GLU A 671 14.91 15.92 -7.26
N ILE A 672 14.98 17.09 -6.60
CA ILE A 672 14.04 18.21 -6.84
C ILE A 672 13.96 18.65 -8.32
N HIS A 673 15.00 18.39 -9.12
CA HIS A 673 15.04 18.61 -10.58
C HIS A 673 13.96 17.83 -11.37
N GLN A 674 13.29 16.84 -10.76
CA GLN A 674 12.11 16.19 -11.34
C GLN A 674 10.95 17.19 -11.57
N LEU A 675 10.88 18.29 -10.80
CA LEU A 675 9.91 19.38 -10.93
C LEU A 675 10.20 20.29 -12.13
N LYS A 676 10.13 19.72 -13.35
CA LYS A 676 10.51 20.34 -14.64
C LYS A 676 9.75 21.63 -15.04
N LYS A 677 8.76 22.06 -14.27
CA LYS A 677 7.99 23.30 -14.47
C LYS A 677 8.13 24.31 -13.33
N LEU A 678 8.99 24.04 -12.34
CA LEU A 678 9.16 24.91 -11.19
C LEU A 678 9.80 26.24 -11.61
N ASP A 679 9.10 27.31 -11.24
CA ASP A 679 9.30 28.71 -11.62
C ASP A 679 9.64 29.54 -10.37
N VAL A 680 9.02 29.22 -9.23
CA VAL A 680 9.25 29.85 -7.92
C VAL A 680 9.51 28.78 -6.85
N LEU A 681 10.59 28.94 -6.09
CA LEU A 681 10.97 28.07 -4.97
C LEU A 681 11.36 28.91 -3.74
N LYS A 682 10.64 28.75 -2.63
CA LYS A 682 10.92 29.44 -1.35
C LYS A 682 11.26 28.42 -0.26
N LEU A 683 12.48 28.53 0.27
CA LEU A 683 13.12 27.59 1.20
C LEU A 683 13.59 28.29 2.49
N ASN A 684 13.09 29.49 2.78
CA ASN A 684 13.56 30.34 3.88
C ASN A 684 13.41 29.66 5.25
N HIS A 685 14.30 29.90 6.22
CA HIS A 685 14.23 29.35 7.58
C HIS A 685 14.17 27.80 7.56
N ASN A 686 15.26 27.18 7.12
CA ASN A 686 15.49 25.73 7.03
C ASN A 686 16.98 25.43 7.35
N GLU A 687 17.42 24.17 7.20
CA GLU A 687 18.80 23.74 7.50
C GLU A 687 19.63 23.41 6.24
N ILE A 688 19.37 24.09 5.11
CA ILE A 688 20.01 23.82 3.82
C ILE A 688 21.41 24.46 3.79
N SER A 689 22.41 23.70 3.35
CA SER A 689 23.81 24.13 3.20
C SER A 689 24.34 24.00 1.76
N ASN A 690 23.74 23.14 0.94
CA ASN A 690 24.19 22.79 -0.40
C ASN A 690 23.08 23.02 -1.45
N VAL A 691 23.38 23.85 -2.45
CA VAL A 691 22.44 24.27 -3.50
C VAL A 691 22.62 23.54 -4.83
N GLU A 692 23.51 22.54 -4.92
CA GLU A 692 23.77 21.76 -6.15
C GLU A 692 22.48 21.12 -6.70
N ALA A 693 21.63 20.55 -5.84
CA ALA A 693 20.35 19.95 -6.26
C ALA A 693 19.36 20.98 -6.86
N ILE A 694 19.42 22.24 -6.41
CA ILE A 694 18.58 23.34 -6.91
C ILE A 694 19.09 23.82 -8.27
N SER A 695 20.41 23.77 -8.51
CA SER A 695 21.04 24.28 -9.74
C SER A 695 20.61 23.58 -11.04
N GLU A 696 20.05 22.37 -10.93
CA GLU A 696 19.53 21.59 -12.06
C GLU A 696 18.08 21.98 -12.44
N ILE A 697 17.40 22.83 -11.67
CA ILE A 697 16.04 23.33 -11.95
C ILE A 697 16.11 24.45 -13.01
N SER A 698 16.42 24.07 -14.26
CA SER A 698 16.70 25.02 -15.37
C SER A 698 15.60 26.04 -15.70
N MET A 699 14.35 25.83 -15.26
CA MET A 699 13.23 26.77 -15.44
C MET A 699 13.08 27.80 -14.31
N LEU A 700 13.86 27.70 -13.23
CA LEU A 700 13.67 28.51 -12.04
C LEU A 700 13.94 30.00 -12.29
N ASN A 701 12.98 30.83 -11.89
CA ASN A 701 12.94 32.28 -12.10
C ASN A 701 13.05 33.06 -10.77
N GLU A 702 12.52 32.50 -9.68
CA GLU A 702 12.55 33.08 -8.33
C GLU A 702 13.02 32.02 -7.31
N LEU A 703 14.07 32.35 -6.55
CA LEU A 703 14.63 31.53 -5.49
C LEU A 703 14.82 32.35 -4.20
N GLU A 704 14.25 31.88 -3.10
CA GLU A 704 14.50 32.44 -1.76
C GLU A 704 15.07 31.36 -0.84
N LEU A 705 16.18 31.67 -0.17
CA LEU A 705 16.95 30.79 0.73
C LEU A 705 17.30 31.53 2.04
N VAL A 706 16.51 32.53 2.44
CA VAL A 706 16.76 33.38 3.62
C VAL A 706 16.90 32.56 4.90
N GLU A 707 17.81 32.90 5.80
CA GLU A 707 18.04 32.20 7.08
C GLU A 707 18.25 30.68 6.88
N ASN A 708 19.37 30.34 6.25
CA ASN A 708 19.83 28.98 6.01
C ASN A 708 21.34 28.89 6.33
N LYS A 709 22.01 27.82 5.87
CA LYS A 709 23.43 27.50 6.18
C LYS A 709 24.31 27.49 4.93
N VAL A 710 23.89 28.15 3.85
CA VAL A 710 24.58 28.14 2.55
C VAL A 710 25.89 28.92 2.62
N VAL A 711 26.96 28.32 2.09
CA VAL A 711 28.31 28.92 1.97
C VAL A 711 28.70 29.05 0.51
N ASP A 712 28.69 27.94 -0.23
CA ASP A 712 28.99 27.90 -1.66
C ASP A 712 27.71 28.10 -2.48
N ILE A 713 27.70 29.15 -3.30
CA ILE A 713 26.64 29.45 -4.27
C ILE A 713 27.05 29.17 -5.72
N THR A 714 28.28 28.71 -5.97
CA THR A 714 28.82 28.43 -7.32
C THR A 714 27.86 27.64 -8.23
N PRO A 715 27.13 26.61 -7.75
CA PRO A 715 26.15 25.89 -8.56
C PRO A 715 25.04 26.77 -9.17
N LEU A 716 24.62 27.85 -8.49
CA LEU A 716 23.53 28.72 -8.95
C LEU A 716 23.84 29.40 -10.30
N SER A 717 25.11 29.46 -10.71
CA SER A 717 25.52 29.91 -12.05
C SER A 717 24.91 29.11 -13.21
N LYS A 718 24.40 27.90 -12.97
CA LYS A 718 23.63 27.12 -13.96
C LYS A 718 22.24 27.71 -14.26
N LEU A 719 21.65 28.49 -13.33
CA LEU A 719 20.25 28.95 -13.37
C LEU A 719 20.04 30.18 -14.27
N LYS A 720 20.14 29.98 -15.58
CA LYS A 720 20.12 31.05 -16.60
C LYS A 720 18.79 31.81 -16.77
N ASN A 721 17.72 31.39 -16.11
CA ASN A 721 16.41 32.06 -16.13
C ASN A 721 16.13 32.86 -14.84
N LEU A 722 17.02 32.80 -13.85
CA LEU A 722 16.82 33.37 -12.53
C LEU A 722 16.86 34.91 -12.56
N GLN A 723 15.79 35.54 -12.09
CA GLN A 723 15.60 36.99 -12.08
C GLN A 723 15.45 37.55 -10.66
N TRP A 724 14.94 36.75 -9.72
CA TRP A 724 14.77 37.10 -8.31
C TRP A 724 15.53 36.10 -7.42
N LEU A 725 16.48 36.62 -6.63
CA LEU A 725 17.29 35.83 -5.72
C LEU A 725 17.40 36.50 -4.34
N ASP A 726 16.96 35.80 -3.30
CA ASP A 726 17.10 36.22 -1.90
C ASP A 726 17.96 35.21 -1.13
N LEU A 727 19.18 35.63 -0.77
CA LEU A 727 20.18 34.84 -0.04
C LEU A 727 20.49 35.48 1.32
N SER A 728 19.56 36.28 1.87
CA SER A 728 19.74 36.96 3.16
C SER A 728 20.07 35.99 4.31
N ASP A 729 20.87 36.43 5.28
CA ASP A 729 21.22 35.69 6.51
C ASP A 729 21.69 34.24 6.25
N ASN A 730 22.72 34.09 5.41
CA ASN A 730 23.47 32.86 5.16
C ASN A 730 24.96 33.07 5.55
N LYS A 731 25.88 32.24 5.03
CA LYS A 731 27.32 32.29 5.32
C LYS A 731 28.17 32.50 4.05
N ILE A 732 27.64 33.26 3.10
CA ILE A 732 28.25 33.45 1.79
C ILE A 732 29.41 34.45 1.92
N GLN A 733 30.59 34.07 1.42
CA GLN A 733 31.78 34.93 1.32
C GLN A 733 32.10 35.29 -0.13
N ASP A 734 32.12 34.30 -1.02
CA ASP A 734 32.36 34.49 -2.46
C ASP A 734 31.05 34.74 -3.21
N ILE A 735 31.01 35.85 -3.95
CA ILE A 735 29.88 36.26 -4.80
C ILE A 735 30.26 36.40 -6.28
N SER A 736 31.42 35.86 -6.68
CA SER A 736 32.01 35.98 -8.02
C SER A 736 31.08 35.56 -9.16
N ILE A 737 30.14 34.64 -8.93
CA ILE A 737 29.17 34.20 -9.95
C ILE A 737 28.31 35.35 -10.50
N PHE A 738 27.99 36.38 -9.69
CA PHE A 738 27.06 37.42 -10.10
C PHE A 738 27.63 38.35 -11.18
N ALA A 739 28.95 38.37 -11.38
CA ALA A 739 29.59 39.01 -12.52
C ALA A 739 29.15 38.41 -13.88
N SER A 740 28.55 37.21 -13.87
CA SER A 740 27.98 36.56 -15.06
C SER A 740 26.44 36.54 -15.10
N MET A 741 25.75 36.77 -13.98
CA MET A 741 24.29 36.63 -13.86
C MET A 741 23.54 37.94 -14.16
N LEU A 742 23.90 38.58 -15.28
CA LEU A 742 23.47 39.94 -15.64
C LEU A 742 21.96 40.11 -15.95
N ASP A 743 21.21 39.00 -16.08
CA ASP A 743 19.76 39.01 -16.25
C ASP A 743 18.98 39.11 -14.92
N LEU A 744 19.66 39.08 -13.76
CA LEU A 744 19.04 39.36 -12.47
C LEU A 744 18.37 40.74 -12.45
N LEU A 745 17.21 40.80 -11.78
CA LEU A 745 16.42 42.01 -11.54
C LEU A 745 16.44 42.39 -10.05
N SER A 746 16.42 41.39 -9.17
CA SER A 746 16.47 41.55 -7.72
C SER A 746 17.47 40.57 -7.11
N LEU A 747 18.45 41.10 -6.38
CA LEU A 747 19.43 40.36 -5.60
C LEU A 747 19.49 40.95 -4.19
N LYS A 748 19.37 40.10 -3.18
CA LYS A 748 19.56 40.47 -1.76
C LYS A 748 20.60 39.56 -1.12
N LEU A 749 21.55 40.19 -0.42
CA LEU A 749 22.65 39.52 0.26
C LEU A 749 22.90 40.01 1.73
N PRO A 750 21.98 40.70 2.44
CA PRO A 750 22.28 41.18 3.78
C PRO A 750 22.47 40.01 4.77
N GLY A 751 23.25 40.20 5.83
CA GLY A 751 23.40 39.17 6.87
C GLY A 751 24.42 38.05 6.57
N ASN A 752 25.20 38.16 5.49
CA ASN A 752 26.22 37.19 5.06
C ASN A 752 27.63 37.56 5.58
N GLU A 753 28.69 37.01 4.97
CA GLU A 753 30.10 37.19 5.35
C GLU A 753 30.93 37.87 4.23
N ILE A 754 30.27 38.65 3.36
CA ILE A 754 30.82 39.18 2.09
C ILE A 754 31.89 40.25 2.32
N ARG A 755 33.01 40.12 1.59
CA ARG A 755 34.23 40.95 1.74
C ARG A 755 34.59 41.78 0.50
N ASP A 756 34.01 41.46 -0.66
CA ASP A 756 34.32 42.07 -1.95
C ASP A 756 33.00 42.27 -2.73
N ILE A 757 32.66 43.53 -3.02
CA ILE A 757 31.44 43.90 -3.75
C ILE A 757 31.66 44.10 -5.26
N ARG A 758 32.88 43.91 -5.77
CA ARG A 758 33.20 44.13 -7.19
C ARG A 758 32.41 43.24 -8.16
N PRO A 759 32.11 41.95 -7.87
CA PRO A 759 31.35 41.09 -8.78
C PRO A 759 29.94 41.57 -9.14
N ILE A 760 29.35 42.50 -8.37
CA ILE A 760 27.96 42.96 -8.56
C ILE A 760 27.84 44.41 -9.06
N ILE A 761 28.96 45.13 -9.26
CA ILE A 761 28.93 46.55 -9.68
C ILE A 761 28.10 46.74 -10.97
N GLN A 762 28.19 45.81 -11.91
CA GLN A 762 27.43 45.90 -13.17
C GLN A 762 25.91 45.69 -12.98
N LEU A 763 25.48 44.99 -11.92
CA LEU A 763 24.06 44.82 -11.59
C LEU A 763 23.51 46.06 -10.87
N SER A 764 24.27 46.63 -9.93
CA SER A 764 23.84 47.77 -9.10
C SER A 764 23.65 49.10 -9.86
N GLN A 765 24.07 49.15 -11.13
CA GLN A 765 23.75 50.22 -12.08
C GLN A 765 22.26 50.28 -12.46
N TRP A 766 21.46 49.25 -12.15
CA TRP A 766 20.08 49.11 -12.65
C TRP A 766 19.05 48.83 -11.56
N SER A 767 19.47 48.45 -10.35
CA SER A 767 18.61 48.29 -9.17
C SER A 767 19.41 48.46 -7.88
N THR A 768 18.75 48.91 -6.81
CA THR A 768 19.37 49.05 -5.50
C THR A 768 19.56 47.69 -4.83
N MET A 769 20.74 47.44 -4.28
CA MET A 769 21.18 46.18 -3.69
C MET A 769 21.41 46.34 -2.19
N ASP A 770 20.75 45.50 -1.40
CA ASP A 770 20.95 45.43 0.04
C ASP A 770 21.97 44.33 0.39
N ILE A 771 23.08 44.76 0.99
CA ILE A 771 24.23 43.94 1.40
C ILE A 771 24.66 44.37 2.81
N ARG A 772 23.76 44.99 3.58
CA ARG A 772 24.01 45.44 4.95
C ARG A 772 24.07 44.27 5.92
N ARG A 773 24.36 44.53 7.20
CA ARG A 773 24.38 43.51 8.28
C ARG A 773 25.37 42.34 8.04
N GLN A 774 26.44 42.50 7.25
CA GLN A 774 27.44 41.43 7.14
C GLN A 774 28.07 41.13 8.52
N LYS A 775 28.45 39.87 8.78
CA LYS A 775 28.96 39.38 10.07
C LYS A 775 30.28 38.64 9.86
N ILE A 776 31.37 39.38 9.71
CA ILE A 776 32.67 38.81 9.34
C ILE A 776 33.43 38.41 10.59
N THR A 777 33.89 37.16 10.68
CA THR A 777 34.83 36.72 11.72
C THR A 777 36.23 36.54 11.12
N LEU A 778 37.26 36.88 11.90
CA LEU A 778 38.68 36.76 11.55
C LEU A 778 39.43 35.84 12.53
N GLU A 779 40.51 35.22 12.04
CA GLU A 779 41.39 34.32 12.77
C GLU A 779 42.15 35.02 13.90
N ASP A 780 42.39 34.33 15.03
CA ASP A 780 43.09 34.85 16.22
C ASP A 780 44.42 35.59 15.90
N VAL A 781 44.61 36.77 16.50
CA VAL A 781 45.80 37.63 16.29
C VAL A 781 46.45 38.06 17.60
N GLN A 782 47.76 38.34 17.61
CA GLN A 782 48.47 38.79 18.82
C GLN A 782 48.19 40.26 19.16
N VAL A 783 48.27 40.63 20.45
CA VAL A 783 48.25 42.04 20.89
C VAL A 783 49.40 42.85 20.23
N ASN A 784 49.05 44.01 19.67
CA ASN A 784 49.87 44.93 18.86
C ASN A 784 50.36 44.40 17.50
N GLU A 785 49.79 43.30 16.98
CA GLU A 785 49.98 42.87 15.59
C GLU A 785 48.98 43.59 14.66
N ALA A 786 49.38 43.82 13.40
CA ALA A 786 48.62 44.60 12.43
C ALA A 786 47.84 43.70 11.45
N VAL A 787 46.51 43.76 11.52
CA VAL A 787 45.59 43.01 10.66
C VAL A 787 45.15 43.89 9.50
N LYS A 788 45.10 43.35 8.28
CA LYS A 788 44.48 44.09 7.15
C LYS A 788 42.96 44.14 7.31
N ILE A 789 42.38 45.30 7.03
CA ILE A 789 40.93 45.46 6.88
C ILE A 789 40.48 44.50 5.75
N PRO A 790 39.54 43.56 6.01
CA PRO A 790 39.21 42.47 5.09
C PRO A 790 38.14 42.85 4.06
N VAL A 791 37.49 44.00 4.25
CA VAL A 791 36.37 44.50 3.43
C VAL A 791 36.86 45.56 2.47
N HIS A 792 36.47 45.42 1.21
CA HIS A 792 36.96 46.27 0.12
C HIS A 792 35.81 47.04 -0.55
N ASP A 793 36.17 48.18 -1.12
CA ASP A 793 35.28 49.07 -1.87
C ASP A 793 35.06 48.61 -3.33
N VAL A 794 34.56 49.52 -4.17
CA VAL A 794 34.33 49.25 -5.60
C VAL A 794 35.61 49.27 -6.45
N GLU A 795 36.71 49.86 -5.99
CA GLU A 795 38.01 49.81 -6.68
C GLU A 795 38.86 48.60 -6.23
N GLY A 796 38.57 48.05 -5.05
CA GLY A 796 39.32 46.96 -4.42
C GLY A 796 40.33 47.41 -3.37
N VAL A 797 40.17 48.63 -2.85
CA VAL A 797 40.91 49.22 -1.74
C VAL A 797 40.16 48.88 -0.44
N PRO A 798 40.84 48.65 0.71
CA PRO A 798 40.14 48.43 1.97
C PRO A 798 39.30 49.65 2.39
N LEU A 799 38.11 49.43 2.95
CA LEU A 799 37.19 50.52 3.30
C LEU A 799 37.76 51.44 4.40
N GLU A 800 37.67 52.76 4.17
CA GLU A 800 38.09 53.81 5.11
C GLU A 800 37.01 54.11 6.17
N ASP A 801 35.72 54.03 5.81
CA ASP A 801 34.57 54.36 6.68
C ASP A 801 34.31 53.27 7.74
N ILE A 802 35.15 53.28 8.79
CA ILE A 802 35.14 52.30 9.89
C ILE A 802 34.83 52.97 11.24
N THR A 803 33.90 52.37 11.99
CA THR A 803 33.56 52.76 13.37
C THR A 803 33.97 51.67 14.35
N LEU A 804 35.04 51.91 15.11
CA LEU A 804 35.47 51.04 16.21
C LEU A 804 34.40 50.96 17.32
N LYS A 805 34.11 49.75 17.81
CA LYS A 805 33.22 49.52 18.96
C LYS A 805 33.95 49.05 20.21
N SER A 806 35.08 48.37 20.04
CA SER A 806 35.95 47.93 21.13
C SER A 806 37.07 48.94 21.42
N GLU A 807 37.49 49.03 22.67
CA GLU A 807 38.60 49.88 23.10
C GLU A 807 39.98 49.33 22.67
N GLY A 808 40.94 50.23 22.52
CA GLY A 808 42.34 49.90 22.23
C GLY A 808 42.67 49.59 20.78
N GLY A 809 41.72 49.80 19.84
CA GLY A 809 41.98 49.74 18.40
C GLY A 809 42.67 51.00 17.87
N THR A 810 43.50 50.86 16.85
CA THR A 810 44.09 51.98 16.09
C THR A 810 44.18 51.59 14.62
N ILE A 811 43.63 52.43 13.75
CA ILE A 811 43.60 52.24 12.29
C ILE A 811 44.80 52.97 11.67
N ASN A 812 45.44 52.34 10.68
CA ASN A 812 46.41 52.99 9.80
C ASN A 812 45.81 53.08 8.39
N GLU A 813 45.32 54.27 8.05
CA GLU A 813 44.68 54.58 6.76
C GLU A 813 45.62 54.35 5.57
N GLU A 814 46.91 54.72 5.68
CA GLU A 814 47.89 54.56 4.58
C GLU A 814 48.20 53.09 4.23
N GLU A 815 48.01 52.14 5.16
CA GLU A 815 48.27 50.72 4.96
C GLU A 815 47.00 49.85 4.84
N GLY A 816 45.83 50.41 5.15
CA GLY A 816 44.58 49.67 5.27
C GLY A 816 44.62 48.63 6.40
N THR A 817 45.25 48.95 7.53
CA THR A 817 45.42 48.01 8.67
C THR A 817 44.78 48.51 9.96
N ILE A 818 44.46 47.58 10.85
CA ILE A 818 44.01 47.82 12.22
C ILE A 818 44.93 47.07 13.20
N THR A 819 45.29 47.74 14.30
CA THR A 819 46.09 47.18 15.39
C THR A 819 45.28 47.21 16.69
N TRP A 820 45.41 46.17 17.52
CA TRP A 820 44.70 46.06 18.79
C TRP A 820 45.66 45.98 19.98
N SER A 821 45.64 46.99 20.83
CA SER A 821 46.53 47.14 21.99
C SER A 821 46.06 46.43 23.27
N THR A 822 44.91 45.75 23.22
CA THR A 822 44.33 45.00 24.35
C THR A 822 43.81 43.63 23.88
N PRO A 823 43.84 42.59 24.73
CA PRO A 823 43.33 41.25 24.38
C PRO A 823 41.80 41.12 24.50
N GLY A 824 41.26 39.98 24.08
CA GLY A 824 39.83 39.63 24.06
C GLY A 824 39.17 39.84 22.69
N GLU A 825 37.86 39.56 22.60
CA GLU A 825 37.07 39.82 21.39
C GLU A 825 37.00 41.33 21.10
N LYS A 826 37.26 41.69 19.84
CA LYS A 826 37.22 43.05 19.31
C LYS A 826 36.25 43.16 18.16
N VAL A 827 35.57 44.31 18.11
CA VAL A 827 34.47 44.58 17.19
C VAL A 827 34.64 45.96 16.56
N TYR A 828 34.44 46.03 15.25
CA TYR A 828 34.25 47.29 14.51
C TYR A 828 33.15 47.13 13.47
N GLU A 829 32.46 48.23 13.17
CA GLU A 829 31.51 48.33 12.05
C GLU A 829 32.16 49.02 10.85
N PHE A 830 31.66 48.73 9.65
CA PHE A 830 32.01 49.42 8.41
C PHE A 830 30.73 49.82 7.64
N THR A 831 30.81 50.90 6.87
CA THR A 831 29.71 51.40 6.03
C THR A 831 30.18 51.88 4.67
N PHE A 832 29.37 51.65 3.64
CA PHE A 832 29.55 52.18 2.29
C PHE A 832 28.17 52.41 1.65
N ASP A 833 27.89 53.65 1.24
CA ASP A 833 26.74 54.00 0.41
C ASP A 833 27.23 54.35 -1.01
N GLY A 834 26.91 53.51 -1.97
CA GLY A 834 27.29 53.68 -3.37
C GLY A 834 26.63 54.88 -4.04
N HIS A 835 25.61 55.51 -3.44
CA HIS A 835 24.97 56.69 -4.03
C HIS A 835 25.92 57.88 -4.15
N ASP A 836 26.88 58.03 -3.23
CA ASP A 836 27.94 59.05 -3.31
C ASP A 836 29.07 58.67 -4.30
N TYR A 837 29.09 57.42 -4.81
CA TYR A 837 30.10 56.88 -5.72
C TYR A 837 29.50 56.42 -7.06
N PHE A 838 29.52 57.31 -8.06
CA PHE A 838 29.04 57.07 -9.43
C PHE A 838 27.55 56.65 -9.55
N GLU A 839 26.68 57.12 -8.66
CA GLU A 839 25.24 56.79 -8.61
C GLU A 839 24.96 55.28 -8.43
N LEU A 840 25.90 54.51 -7.88
CA LEU A 840 25.75 53.06 -7.72
C LEU A 840 24.67 52.72 -6.67
N GLY A 841 23.79 51.78 -7.01
CA GLY A 841 22.76 51.28 -6.11
C GLY A 841 23.27 50.25 -5.11
N ILE A 842 24.29 50.55 -4.30
CA ILE A 842 24.84 49.59 -3.31
C ILE A 842 24.73 50.16 -1.90
N TRP A 843 24.08 49.42 -0.99
CA TRP A 843 24.23 49.61 0.45
C TRP A 843 24.98 48.42 1.06
N PHE A 844 26.24 48.65 1.42
CA PHE A 844 27.13 47.64 1.99
C PHE A 844 27.55 48.08 3.40
N SER A 845 27.28 47.23 4.39
CA SER A 845 27.69 47.49 5.77
C SER A 845 27.70 46.22 6.59
N GLY A 846 28.42 46.24 7.70
CA GLY A 846 28.49 45.09 8.59
C GLY A 846 29.35 45.32 9.81
N GLU A 847 29.54 44.23 10.53
CA GLU A 847 30.35 44.11 11.73
C GLU A 847 31.47 43.10 11.45
N VAL A 848 32.69 43.43 11.90
CA VAL A 848 33.85 42.54 11.87
C VAL A 848 34.25 42.20 13.30
N ARG A 849 34.36 40.90 13.61
CA ARG A 849 34.84 40.36 14.88
C ARG A 849 36.23 39.76 14.74
N GLN A 850 37.09 40.12 15.67
CA GLN A 850 38.49 39.70 15.75
C GLN A 850 38.81 39.33 17.20
N ASN A 851 39.16 38.08 17.46
CA ASN A 851 39.70 37.71 18.78
C ASN A 851 41.19 38.07 18.84
N VAL A 852 41.63 38.64 19.96
CA VAL A 852 43.01 39.11 20.16
C VAL A 852 43.61 38.45 21.40
N VAL A 853 44.70 37.70 21.22
CA VAL A 853 45.31 36.88 22.27
C VAL A 853 46.58 37.54 22.84
N GLU A 854 46.84 37.30 24.13
CA GLU A 854 48.03 37.84 24.80
C GLU A 854 49.32 37.23 24.26
N LYS A 855 50.34 38.08 24.12
CA LYS A 855 51.64 37.72 23.55
C LYS A 855 52.44 36.81 24.49
N LEU A 856 52.48 35.51 24.18
CA LEU A 856 53.26 34.52 24.90
C LEU A 856 54.78 34.76 24.74
N GLU A 857 55.40 35.40 25.73
CA GLU A 857 56.87 35.50 25.81
C GLU A 857 57.49 34.15 26.19
N SER A 858 58.10 33.47 25.22
CA SER A 858 58.86 32.25 25.46
C SER A 858 60.19 32.55 26.17
N LYS A 859 60.40 31.95 27.33
CA LYS A 859 61.72 31.91 27.96
C LYS A 859 62.66 31.02 27.15
N VAL A 860 63.90 31.46 27.02
CA VAL A 860 65.01 30.65 26.50
C VAL A 860 65.58 29.80 27.63
N ASP A 861 65.74 28.51 27.38
CA ASP A 861 66.73 27.64 28.04
C ASP A 861 67.52 26.92 26.93
N GLU A 862 68.84 26.77 27.11
CA GLU A 862 69.76 26.29 26.08
C GLU A 862 70.08 24.78 26.19
N GLU A 863 70.51 24.19 25.06
CA GLU A 863 71.16 22.86 24.93
C GLU A 863 70.37 21.61 25.40
N THR A 864 70.35 20.46 24.72
CA THR A 864 70.84 19.95 23.41
C THR A 864 69.88 18.82 22.96
N THR A 865 69.95 18.10 21.82
CA THR A 865 71.06 17.68 20.93
C THR A 865 70.52 17.39 19.50
N LYS A 866 71.26 16.60 18.70
CA LYS A 866 70.90 15.98 17.40
C LYS A 866 71.60 14.60 17.31
N PRO A 867 71.41 13.74 16.28
CA PRO A 867 70.42 13.70 15.17
C PRO A 867 69.54 12.41 15.26
N VAL A 868 68.66 11.94 14.35
CA VAL A 868 68.81 11.46 12.94
C VAL A 868 67.39 11.12 12.38
N VAL A 869 66.86 11.86 11.38
CA VAL A 869 66.52 11.43 9.97
C VAL A 869 65.17 10.70 9.72
N GLU A 870 64.42 11.16 8.69
CA GLU A 870 63.32 10.52 7.89
C GLU A 870 62.02 10.03 8.60
N GLU A 871 60.84 9.93 7.93
CA GLU A 871 60.24 10.77 6.86
C GLU A 871 58.70 10.60 6.83
N LYS A 872 57.96 11.69 6.63
CA LYS A 872 56.59 11.76 6.02
C LYS A 872 55.40 10.99 6.69
N PRO A 873 54.13 11.20 6.22
CA PRO A 873 52.94 11.07 7.08
C PRO A 873 51.89 10.04 6.61
N LYS A 874 50.80 9.88 7.37
CA LYS A 874 49.41 9.93 6.84
C LYS A 874 48.31 10.07 7.90
N GLU A 875 47.06 10.14 7.44
CA GLU A 875 45.82 10.39 8.20
C GLU A 875 45.45 9.26 9.18
N GLU A 876 44.67 9.58 10.22
CA GLU A 876 43.75 8.64 10.89
C GLU A 876 42.49 9.37 11.44
N PRO A 877 41.39 8.66 11.78
CA PRO A 877 40.04 9.19 11.55
C PRO A 877 39.13 9.24 12.80
N ALA A 878 37.80 9.23 12.60
CA ALA A 878 36.78 9.43 13.63
C ALA A 878 36.23 8.15 14.29
N LYS A 879 35.56 8.35 15.44
CA LYS A 879 34.52 7.54 16.15
C LYS A 879 34.86 7.10 17.61
N PRO A 880 33.84 6.84 18.47
CA PRO A 880 33.93 7.05 19.94
C PRO A 880 33.66 5.80 20.82
N VAL A 881 33.68 5.92 22.16
CA VAL A 881 32.77 5.18 23.08
C VAL A 881 32.71 5.74 24.54
N VAL A 882 31.48 5.96 25.02
CA VAL A 882 30.81 5.82 26.35
C VAL A 882 31.58 5.82 27.72
N GLU A 883 31.10 6.73 28.61
CA GLU A 883 30.91 6.76 30.10
C GLU A 883 31.81 6.05 31.15
N GLU A 884 32.09 6.79 32.25
CA GLU A 884 31.73 6.38 33.63
C GLU A 884 31.49 7.61 34.57
N LYS A 885 31.06 7.39 35.83
CA LYS A 885 30.54 8.39 36.83
C LYS A 885 30.70 7.83 38.27
N PRO A 886 30.33 8.50 39.40
CA PRO A 886 30.16 9.93 39.73
C PRO A 886 30.81 10.35 41.10
N LYS A 887 30.70 11.63 41.56
CA LYS A 887 30.17 12.00 42.92
C LYS A 887 30.23 13.51 43.32
N GLU A 888 29.09 13.98 43.84
CA GLU A 888 28.82 14.79 45.05
C GLU A 888 29.36 16.22 45.35
N GLU A 889 28.48 16.97 46.05
CA GLU A 889 28.65 18.20 46.86
C GLU A 889 29.15 19.50 46.18
N THR A 890 28.50 20.68 46.29
CA THR A 890 27.24 21.16 46.92
C THR A 890 26.66 22.33 46.03
N THR A 891 25.64 23.17 46.30
CA THR A 891 24.92 23.69 47.49
C THR A 891 23.44 24.05 47.14
N LYS A 892 22.71 24.70 48.07
CA LYS A 892 21.52 25.55 47.86
C LYS A 892 21.58 26.76 48.81
N PRO A 893 20.75 27.81 48.63
CA PRO A 893 19.46 27.89 49.34
C PRO A 893 18.27 28.21 48.38
N VAL A 894 16.99 28.19 48.75
CA VAL A 894 16.16 27.43 49.74
C VAL A 894 14.69 27.79 49.43
N VAL A 895 13.74 27.03 49.98
CA VAL A 895 12.28 27.03 49.75
C VAL A 895 11.83 26.13 48.57
N GLU A 896 10.68 25.46 48.62
CA GLU A 896 10.12 24.37 49.50
C GLU A 896 8.62 24.19 49.13
N GLU A 897 7.84 23.19 49.56
CA GLU A 897 8.08 22.08 50.49
C GLU A 897 7.57 20.74 49.89
N LYS A 898 6.44 20.19 50.37
CA LYS A 898 5.98 18.78 50.20
C LYS A 898 4.50 18.64 50.71
N PRO A 899 3.85 17.45 50.84
CA PRO A 899 4.42 16.09 50.91
C PRO A 899 3.71 14.91 50.16
N LYS A 900 4.52 13.87 49.83
CA LYS A 900 4.31 12.40 50.00
C LYS A 900 3.10 11.70 49.31
N GLU A 901 3.06 10.36 49.14
CA GLU A 901 3.84 9.25 49.74
C GLU A 901 4.20 8.10 48.74
N GLU A 902 4.57 6.91 49.23
CA GLU A 902 5.37 5.81 48.60
C GLU A 902 4.60 4.44 48.62
N PRO A 903 5.15 3.21 48.35
CA PRO A 903 6.42 2.73 47.74
C PRO A 903 6.32 1.49 46.76
N ALA A 904 7.49 0.94 46.31
CA ALA A 904 7.84 -0.50 46.07
C ALA A 904 8.55 -0.89 44.72
N LYS A 905 9.19 -2.09 44.67
CA LYS A 905 10.26 -2.60 43.72
C LYS A 905 10.34 -4.17 43.80
N PRO A 906 11.28 -5.00 43.22
CA PRO A 906 12.42 -4.84 42.24
C PRO A 906 12.77 -6.02 41.22
N VAL A 907 13.91 -5.92 40.46
CA VAL A 907 14.78 -6.92 39.68
C VAL A 907 14.23 -7.66 38.41
N VAL A 908 14.98 -8.34 37.48
CA VAL A 908 16.42 -8.75 37.23
C VAL A 908 16.94 -8.39 35.77
N GLU A 909 17.81 -9.02 34.92
CA GLU A 909 18.57 -10.33 34.72
C GLU A 909 19.87 -10.14 33.80
N GLU A 910 20.42 -11.14 33.04
CA GLU A 910 21.82 -11.11 32.44
C GLU A 910 22.16 -11.74 31.01
N LYS A 911 23.24 -11.21 30.33
CA LYS A 911 24.31 -11.82 29.42
C LYS A 911 23.97 -12.37 27.97
N PRO A 912 24.89 -12.80 27.02
CA PRO A 912 26.37 -13.09 27.01
C PRO A 912 27.27 -12.49 25.83
N LYS A 913 28.05 -13.30 25.03
CA LYS A 913 29.29 -13.00 24.18
C LYS A 913 29.62 -14.09 23.08
N GLU A 914 30.60 -14.13 22.12
CA GLU A 914 31.79 -13.34 21.57
C GLU A 914 31.80 -13.30 19.97
N GLU A 915 32.74 -13.62 19.01
CA GLU A 915 34.10 -14.27 18.78
C GLU A 915 34.78 -13.81 17.39
N THR A 916 35.81 -14.48 16.78
CA THR A 916 36.89 -13.84 15.91
C THR A 916 37.41 -14.48 14.54
N THR A 917 38.24 -13.72 13.74
CA THR A 917 39.35 -14.07 12.73
C THR A 917 39.32 -13.60 11.21
N LYS A 918 40.47 -13.69 10.45
CA LYS A 918 40.82 -13.07 9.10
C LYS A 918 41.60 -14.01 8.10
N PRO A 919 41.65 -13.74 6.76
CA PRO A 919 42.88 -13.50 5.92
C PRO A 919 42.69 -12.45 4.73
N VAL A 920 43.60 -11.74 4.01
CA VAL A 920 44.95 -11.87 3.32
C VAL A 920 44.89 -12.18 1.78
N VAL A 921 45.59 -11.62 0.74
CA VAL A 921 46.24 -10.31 0.26
C VAL A 921 46.70 -10.47 -1.25
N GLU A 922 47.26 -9.44 -1.96
CA GLU A 922 47.95 -9.40 -3.32
C GLU A 922 47.10 -9.24 -4.63
N GLU A 923 47.49 -8.62 -5.79
CA GLU A 923 48.58 -7.71 -6.27
C GLU A 923 48.31 -7.06 -7.69
N LYS A 924 48.71 -5.78 -7.94
CA LYS A 924 49.16 -5.08 -9.21
C LYS A 924 48.34 -5.08 -10.55
N PRO A 925 48.66 -4.25 -11.61
CA PRO A 925 49.35 -2.94 -11.74
C PRO A 925 48.59 -1.87 -12.63
N LYS A 926 49.24 -0.76 -13.06
CA LYS A 926 48.74 0.35 -13.95
C LYS A 926 49.37 0.31 -15.37
N GLU A 927 48.77 0.99 -16.36
CA GLU A 927 49.46 1.93 -17.32
C GLU A 927 48.51 2.73 -18.27
N GLU A 928 49.08 3.71 -19.00
CA GLU A 928 48.49 4.71 -19.95
C GLU A 928 49.58 5.06 -21.01
N PRO A 929 49.40 5.91 -22.07
CA PRO A 929 48.24 6.36 -22.88
C PRO A 929 48.49 6.26 -24.43
N ALA A 930 47.57 6.69 -25.32
CA ALA A 930 47.89 7.24 -26.70
C ALA A 930 46.67 7.71 -27.57
N LYS A 931 46.95 8.62 -28.54
CA LYS A 931 46.19 9.07 -29.75
C LYS A 931 47.22 9.18 -30.93
N PRO A 932 46.92 9.56 -32.22
CA PRO A 932 45.71 10.10 -32.89
C PRO A 932 45.26 9.29 -34.15
N VAL A 933 44.21 9.65 -34.92
CA VAL A 933 44.10 10.60 -36.10
C VAL A 933 42.63 10.52 -36.60
N VAL A 934 41.83 11.52 -37.09
CA VAL A 934 41.94 12.90 -37.66
C VAL A 934 41.89 12.97 -39.22
N GLU A 935 40.88 13.52 -39.93
CA GLU A 935 39.54 14.06 -39.54
C GLU A 935 38.38 13.31 -40.29
N GLU A 936 37.56 13.77 -41.27
CA GLU A 936 37.39 15.05 -42.02
C GLU A 936 35.90 15.33 -42.41
N LYS A 937 35.58 15.89 -43.59
CA LYS A 937 34.31 16.63 -43.91
C LYS A 937 33.78 16.33 -45.35
N PRO A 938 32.77 17.03 -45.96
CA PRO A 938 31.85 18.13 -45.55
C PRO A 938 30.33 17.77 -45.46
N LYS A 939 29.47 18.51 -44.71
CA LYS A 939 28.65 19.72 -45.06
C LYS A 939 27.64 19.53 -46.23
N GLU A 940 26.45 20.16 -46.30
CA GLU A 940 25.82 21.26 -45.52
C GLU A 940 24.26 21.21 -45.54
N GLU A 941 23.60 22.12 -44.79
CA GLU A 941 22.15 22.39 -44.71
C GLU A 941 21.59 23.24 -45.89
N PRO A 942 20.29 23.67 -45.94
CA PRO A 942 19.00 23.11 -45.47
C PRO A 942 17.88 23.16 -46.55
N ALA A 943 16.64 22.69 -46.27
CA ALA A 943 15.37 23.38 -46.58
C ALA A 943 14.06 22.58 -46.30
N LYS A 944 12.96 23.32 -46.13
CA LYS A 944 11.51 22.96 -46.10
C LYS A 944 10.77 24.14 -46.80
N PRO A 945 9.44 24.11 -47.09
CA PRO A 945 8.43 23.02 -47.06
C PRO A 945 7.51 23.04 -48.34
N VAL A 946 6.25 22.54 -48.24
CA VAL A 946 5.00 23.02 -48.93
C VAL A 946 4.42 22.24 -50.16
N VAL A 947 3.19 21.70 -49.98
CA VAL A 947 2.01 21.60 -50.91
C VAL A 947 1.68 20.35 -51.79
N GLU A 948 0.50 19.77 -51.45
CA GLU A 948 -0.69 19.33 -52.25
C GLU A 948 -0.79 18.07 -53.17
N GLU A 949 -1.82 17.28 -52.80
CA GLU A 949 -2.91 16.66 -53.59
C GLU A 949 -2.75 15.38 -54.46
N LYS A 950 -3.92 14.76 -54.69
CA LYS A 950 -4.18 13.49 -55.40
C LYS A 950 -4.61 13.76 -56.85
N PRO A 951 -4.67 12.73 -57.72
CA PRO A 951 -5.98 12.13 -57.95
C PRO A 951 -5.96 10.58 -58.06
N LYS A 952 -7.10 9.99 -58.43
CA LYS A 952 -7.33 8.53 -58.57
C LYS A 952 -7.28 8.04 -60.05
N GLU A 953 -7.42 6.72 -60.19
CA GLU A 953 -8.49 6.01 -60.94
C GLU A 953 -8.07 5.04 -62.08
N GLU A 954 -9.03 4.18 -62.43
CA GLU A 954 -8.91 2.87 -63.11
C GLU A 954 -9.02 2.99 -64.66
N PRO A 955 -8.69 1.94 -65.46
CA PRO A 955 -9.62 0.84 -65.75
C PRO A 955 -8.96 -0.54 -66.04
N ALA A 956 -9.73 -1.54 -66.52
CA ALA A 956 -9.41 -2.97 -66.37
C ALA A 956 -9.62 -3.90 -67.59
N LYS A 957 -9.15 -5.17 -67.44
CA LYS A 957 -9.55 -6.43 -68.17
C LYS A 957 -9.05 -6.56 -69.65
N PRO A 958 -9.17 -7.74 -70.35
CA PRO A 958 -10.07 -8.90 -70.14
C PRO A 958 -9.57 -10.36 -70.42
N VAL A 959 -10.47 -11.34 -70.15
CA VAL A 959 -10.55 -12.79 -70.56
C VAL A 959 -9.40 -13.77 -70.24
N VAL A 960 -9.59 -15.10 -70.12
CA VAL A 960 -10.77 -16.01 -70.30
C VAL A 960 -11.07 -16.80 -68.99
N GLU A 961 -11.71 -17.97 -68.82
CA GLU A 961 -12.29 -19.08 -69.64
C GLU A 961 -13.45 -19.79 -68.86
N GLU A 962 -14.13 -20.83 -69.39
CA GLU A 962 -15.20 -21.57 -68.68
C GLU A 962 -15.31 -23.10 -68.91
N LYS A 963 -15.70 -23.81 -67.82
CA LYS A 963 -16.63 -24.96 -67.64
C LYS A 963 -16.91 -26.04 -68.72
N PRO A 964 -17.23 -27.26 -68.23
CA PRO A 964 -18.44 -28.04 -68.56
C PRO A 964 -19.51 -27.99 -67.42
N LYS A 965 -20.75 -28.49 -67.62
CA LYS A 965 -21.79 -28.57 -66.55
C LYS A 965 -22.88 -29.65 -66.72
N GLU A 966 -23.38 -30.18 -65.60
CA GLU A 966 -24.70 -30.83 -65.40
C GLU A 966 -25.21 -30.32 -64.02
N GLU A 967 -26.44 -29.80 -63.79
CA GLU A 967 -27.83 -30.22 -64.07
C GLU A 967 -28.22 -31.49 -63.30
N ALA A 968 -29.01 -31.42 -62.20
CA ALA A 968 -30.47 -31.15 -62.07
C ALA A 968 -31.31 -32.46 -62.21
N THR A 969 -32.46 -32.69 -61.56
CA THR A 969 -33.49 -31.80 -60.95
C THR A 969 -34.08 -32.33 -59.61
N LYS A 970 -34.93 -31.49 -58.97
CA LYS A 970 -35.94 -31.83 -57.93
C LYS A 970 -37.04 -32.77 -58.49
N PRO A 971 -37.92 -33.34 -57.64
CA PRO A 971 -39.34 -32.94 -57.70
C PRO A 971 -40.06 -32.82 -56.31
N GLU A 972 -41.26 -32.23 -56.30
CA GLU A 972 -42.19 -32.23 -55.15
C GLU A 972 -43.08 -33.49 -55.07
N VAL A 973 -43.58 -33.79 -53.85
CA VAL A 973 -44.96 -34.24 -53.59
C VAL A 973 -45.43 -33.61 -52.26
N GLU A 974 -46.67 -33.12 -52.22
CA GLU A 974 -47.39 -32.77 -50.98
C GLU A 974 -48.34 -33.91 -50.61
N GLU A 975 -48.56 -34.18 -49.32
CA GLU A 975 -49.93 -34.47 -48.86
C GLU A 975 -50.13 -34.19 -47.36
N SER A 976 -51.33 -33.70 -47.06
CA SER A 976 -51.93 -33.45 -45.75
C SER A 976 -52.03 -34.71 -44.86
N THR A 977 -52.14 -34.65 -43.52
CA THR A 977 -53.02 -33.76 -42.72
C THR A 977 -52.50 -33.37 -41.33
N LYS A 978 -52.88 -32.16 -40.93
CA LYS A 978 -53.49 -31.69 -39.65
C LYS A 978 -53.69 -32.72 -38.50
N GLU A 979 -53.75 -32.30 -37.22
CA GLU A 979 -54.40 -31.08 -36.73
C GLU A 979 -53.72 -30.38 -35.52
N GLU A 980 -54.25 -29.23 -35.11
CA GLU A 980 -53.65 -28.21 -34.23
C GLU A 980 -54.29 -28.16 -32.83
N ALA A 981 -53.58 -27.53 -31.87
CA ALA A 981 -54.04 -26.68 -30.75
C ALA A 981 -55.32 -27.05 -29.92
N THR A 982 -55.45 -26.74 -28.62
CA THR A 982 -55.40 -25.38 -28.03
C THR A 982 -55.27 -25.39 -26.48
N LYS A 983 -55.15 -24.16 -25.92
CA LYS A 983 -55.51 -23.69 -24.56
C LYS A 983 -56.62 -24.50 -23.84
N PRO A 984 -56.67 -24.47 -22.50
CA PRO A 984 -57.61 -23.51 -21.88
C PRO A 984 -57.12 -22.82 -20.59
N GLU A 985 -57.93 -21.88 -20.10
CA GLU A 985 -57.91 -21.28 -18.75
C GLU A 985 -59.03 -21.90 -17.88
N VAL A 986 -59.24 -21.28 -16.70
CA VAL A 986 -60.45 -21.30 -15.85
C VAL A 986 -60.45 -22.30 -14.68
N GLU A 987 -60.99 -21.81 -13.57
CA GLU A 987 -61.13 -22.43 -12.25
C GLU A 987 -62.38 -23.32 -12.17
N GLU A 988 -62.44 -24.26 -11.21
CA GLU A 988 -63.59 -24.33 -10.27
C GLU A 988 -63.35 -25.26 -9.05
N SER A 989 -63.22 -24.61 -7.89
CA SER A 989 -63.81 -24.94 -6.58
C SER A 989 -64.17 -26.40 -6.14
N THR A 990 -63.55 -26.78 -5.00
CA THR A 990 -64.18 -27.33 -3.77
C THR A 990 -64.81 -28.74 -3.71
N LYS A 991 -64.43 -29.50 -2.65
CA LYS A 991 -65.34 -29.80 -1.52
C LYS A 991 -64.65 -30.26 -0.22
N GLU A 992 -64.74 -29.41 0.81
CA GLU A 992 -65.27 -29.66 2.17
C GLU A 992 -65.37 -31.13 2.67
N GLU A 993 -64.70 -31.48 3.79
CA GLU A 993 -65.13 -31.38 5.22
C GLU A 993 -65.94 -32.61 5.71
N ALA A 994 -65.91 -33.05 6.97
CA ALA A 994 -65.22 -32.65 8.22
C ALA A 994 -64.75 -33.96 8.97
N THR A 995 -64.38 -34.08 10.26
CA THR A 995 -64.52 -33.30 11.51
C THR A 995 -63.30 -33.43 12.45
N LYS A 996 -63.36 -32.75 13.60
CA LYS A 996 -62.43 -32.82 14.77
C LYS A 996 -62.79 -34.02 15.71
N PRO A 997 -61.95 -34.43 16.69
CA PRO A 997 -61.75 -33.62 17.91
C PRO A 997 -60.33 -33.63 18.56
N GLU A 998 -60.19 -32.68 19.49
CA GLU A 998 -59.40 -32.72 20.75
C GLU A 998 -57.86 -32.79 20.78
N VAL A 999 -57.37 -32.61 22.01
CA VAL A 999 -56.00 -32.31 22.48
C VAL A 999 -55.83 -33.10 23.77
N GLU A 1000 -54.64 -33.62 24.07
CA GLU A 1000 -54.22 -33.70 25.48
C GLU A 1000 -52.73 -33.43 25.71
N GLU A 1001 -52.45 -32.94 26.91
CA GLU A 1001 -51.17 -32.45 27.44
C GLU A 1001 -51.02 -33.01 28.86
N LYS A 1002 -49.89 -33.66 29.16
CA LYS A 1002 -49.31 -34.01 30.50
C LYS A 1002 -48.13 -34.99 30.27
N THR A 1003 -47.15 -35.17 31.15
CA THR A 1003 -46.88 -34.71 32.54
C THR A 1003 -45.37 -34.36 32.63
N ARG A 1004 -44.80 -33.44 33.43
CA ARG A 1004 -44.97 -32.97 34.82
C ARG A 1004 -44.72 -34.03 35.91
N GLU A 1005 -43.70 -33.83 36.76
CA GLU A 1005 -43.89 -33.55 38.20
C GLU A 1005 -42.58 -33.20 38.98
N GLU A 1006 -42.76 -32.96 40.29
CA GLU A 1006 -41.79 -32.83 41.40
C GLU A 1006 -41.04 -31.48 41.70
N VAL A 1007 -40.88 -31.02 42.96
CA VAL A 1007 -41.84 -30.87 44.11
C VAL A 1007 -41.25 -30.02 45.28
N ASN A 1008 -42.13 -29.55 46.19
CA ASN A 1008 -41.93 -28.93 47.54
C ASN A 1008 -41.45 -27.45 47.66
N LYS A 1009 -42.24 -26.45 48.09
CA LYS A 1009 -43.23 -26.28 49.20
C LYS A 1009 -42.61 -26.14 50.61
N LEU A 1010 -42.74 -24.96 51.26
CA LEU A 1010 -43.36 -24.72 52.60
C LEU A 1010 -42.94 -23.35 53.25
N VAL A 1011 -43.95 -22.54 53.59
CA VAL A 1011 -44.16 -21.65 54.78
C VAL A 1011 -43.01 -20.84 55.44
N VAL A 1012 -43.22 -19.53 55.68
CA VAL A 1012 -43.16 -18.80 57.00
C VAL A 1012 -43.20 -17.25 56.83
N GLU A 1013 -44.26 -16.64 57.38
CA GLU A 1013 -44.41 -15.36 58.13
C GLU A 1013 -43.87 -13.95 57.72
N GLU A 1014 -44.66 -12.95 58.17
CA GLU A 1014 -44.37 -11.54 58.56
C GLU A 1014 -43.72 -10.52 57.57
N GLN A 1015 -44.46 -9.48 57.12
CA GLN A 1015 -44.66 -8.11 57.70
C GLN A 1015 -43.64 -7.07 57.17
N SER A 1016 -43.92 -5.76 57.01
CA SER A 1016 -45.15 -4.95 56.82
C SER A 1016 -44.70 -3.50 56.40
N LYS A 1017 -45.48 -2.45 56.10
CA LYS A 1017 -46.94 -2.16 56.07
C LYS A 1017 -47.20 -0.87 55.22
N GLU A 1018 -48.49 -0.52 55.02
CA GLU A 1018 -49.06 0.84 54.85
C GLU A 1018 -48.77 1.68 53.56
N GLU A 1019 -49.74 2.43 53.01
CA GLU A 1019 -51.21 2.45 53.22
C GLU A 1019 -51.95 2.91 51.93
N ALA A 1020 -53.28 2.86 51.93
CA ALA A 1020 -54.13 3.35 50.85
C ALA A 1020 -55.15 4.37 51.36
N ASN A 1021 -55.43 5.43 50.59
CA ASN A 1021 -56.74 6.09 50.69
C ASN A 1021 -57.20 6.85 49.42
N LYS A 1022 -58.48 7.21 49.46
CA LYS A 1022 -59.33 7.89 48.46
C LYS A 1022 -59.25 9.45 48.62
N PRO A 1023 -59.98 10.29 47.84
CA PRO A 1023 -60.81 10.07 46.63
C PRO A 1023 -60.73 11.18 45.51
N VAL A 1024 -61.60 11.04 44.48
CA VAL A 1024 -62.40 12.13 43.84
C VAL A 1024 -61.79 13.08 42.78
N VAL A 1025 -62.09 12.78 41.50
CA VAL A 1025 -63.10 13.44 40.60
C VAL A 1025 -62.90 14.89 40.04
N GLU A 1026 -63.23 15.00 38.74
CA GLU A 1026 -63.73 16.14 37.90
C GLU A 1026 -62.82 17.18 37.17
N GLU A 1027 -62.97 17.14 35.84
CA GLU A 1027 -63.27 18.24 34.88
C GLU A 1027 -62.22 19.15 34.18
N GLN A 1028 -62.76 19.92 33.23
CA GLN A 1028 -62.15 20.71 32.14
C GLN A 1028 -61.91 22.19 32.59
N PRO A 1029 -61.63 23.22 31.74
CA PRO A 1029 -61.47 23.29 30.28
C PRO A 1029 -60.30 24.18 29.75
N LYS A 1030 -60.37 24.55 28.47
CA LYS A 1030 -59.66 25.68 27.85
C LYS A 1030 -60.43 27.00 28.06
N GLU A 1031 -59.78 28.11 27.66
CA GLU A 1031 -60.39 29.43 27.37
C GLU A 1031 -60.94 30.18 28.62
N GLU A 1032 -61.09 31.50 28.61
CA GLU A 1032 -60.94 32.51 27.54
C GLU A 1032 -60.21 33.78 28.05
N ALA A 1033 -60.17 34.84 27.25
CA ALA A 1033 -59.39 36.06 27.52
C ALA A 1033 -60.12 37.07 28.43
N ASN A 1034 -59.34 37.98 29.06
CA ASN A 1034 -59.64 39.43 28.92
C ASN A 1034 -58.51 40.39 29.30
N LYS A 1035 -58.54 41.56 28.63
CA LYS A 1035 -57.91 42.84 28.99
C LYS A 1035 -59.01 43.74 29.63
N PRO A 1036 -58.75 44.97 30.13
CA PRO A 1036 -57.48 45.63 30.52
C PRO A 1036 -57.61 46.37 31.89
N VAL A 1037 -56.73 47.37 32.13
CA VAL A 1037 -56.94 48.64 32.91
C VAL A 1037 -56.34 48.74 34.34
N ALA A 1038 -55.55 49.82 34.53
CA ALA A 1038 -55.21 50.53 35.79
C ALA A 1038 -54.34 49.78 36.83
N LYS A 1039 -53.55 50.43 37.70
CA LYS A 1039 -53.03 51.84 37.76
C LYS A 1039 -51.76 51.86 38.63
N GLU A 1040 -50.97 52.93 38.50
CA GLU A 1040 -50.31 53.74 39.56
C GLU A 1040 -50.12 53.15 40.99
N GLN A 1041 -49.02 53.41 41.73
CA GLN A 1041 -48.12 54.58 41.69
C GLN A 1041 -46.82 54.37 42.53
N GLN A 1042 -45.71 55.00 42.10
CA GLN A 1042 -44.61 55.57 42.95
C GLN A 1042 -43.72 54.61 43.81
N LYS A 1043 -42.49 54.98 44.25
CA LYS A 1043 -41.85 56.32 44.27
C LYS A 1043 -40.31 56.31 44.09
N GLU A 1044 -39.83 57.29 43.32
CA GLU A 1044 -38.57 58.10 43.33
C GLU A 1044 -37.23 57.58 43.94
N GLY A 1045 -36.06 57.94 43.40
CA GLY A 1045 -35.75 58.67 42.14
C GLY A 1045 -34.42 59.47 42.11
N ASN A 1046 -34.17 60.17 40.98
CA ASN A 1046 -33.10 61.17 40.68
C ASN A 1046 -31.65 60.62 40.51
N LYS A 1047 -30.73 61.16 39.66
CA LYS A 1047 -30.68 62.24 38.61
C LYS A 1047 -29.31 62.15 37.84
N SER A 1048 -28.94 62.88 36.76
CA SER A 1048 -29.57 63.92 35.91
C SER A 1048 -28.83 64.18 34.57
N VAL A 1049 -29.57 64.25 33.45
CA VAL A 1049 -29.57 65.32 32.41
C VAL A 1049 -28.28 65.73 31.65
N LYS A 1050 -28.29 65.54 30.32
CA LYS A 1050 -28.15 66.55 29.21
C LYS A 1050 -28.16 65.78 27.86
N GLU A 1051 -29.02 66.00 26.86
CA GLU A 1051 -29.35 67.21 26.06
C GLU A 1051 -28.27 67.66 25.06
N ASN A 1052 -28.49 67.37 23.76
CA ASN A 1052 -28.78 68.41 22.76
C ASN A 1052 -29.30 67.82 21.42
N GLU A 1053 -30.02 68.63 20.64
CA GLU A 1053 -30.66 68.25 19.36
C GLU A 1053 -30.06 68.97 18.12
N SER A 1054 -30.63 68.66 16.95
CA SER A 1054 -31.06 69.62 15.89
C SER A 1054 -30.34 69.63 14.51
N ASN A 1055 -30.84 68.76 13.61
CA ASN A 1055 -31.66 69.12 12.44
C ASN A 1055 -31.24 70.29 11.51
N LYS A 1056 -30.94 69.96 10.23
CA LYS A 1056 -31.32 70.67 8.97
C LYS A 1056 -30.73 69.94 7.74
N GLN A 1057 -31.10 70.19 6.49
CA GLN A 1057 -32.38 70.38 5.77
C GLN A 1057 -32.04 70.42 4.26
N VAL A 1058 -32.93 69.95 3.38
CA VAL A 1058 -32.69 69.78 1.93
C VAL A 1058 -33.04 71.03 1.11
N ASP A 1059 -32.27 71.34 0.06
CA ASP A 1059 -32.69 71.98 -1.23
C ASP A 1059 -31.48 72.23 -2.19
N ASN A 1060 -31.57 72.26 -3.53
CA ASN A 1060 -32.66 71.86 -4.45
C ASN A 1060 -32.19 71.64 -5.94
N LYS A 1061 -32.77 70.62 -6.60
CA LYS A 1061 -33.28 70.57 -8.01
C LYS A 1061 -32.40 70.52 -9.30
N LYS A 1062 -33.10 69.96 -10.32
CA LYS A 1062 -32.92 69.93 -11.79
C LYS A 1062 -31.89 68.94 -12.36
N GLU A 1063 -32.18 68.19 -13.44
CA GLU A 1063 -33.40 68.09 -14.29
C GLU A 1063 -33.58 66.64 -14.83
N GLU A 1064 -34.80 66.27 -15.26
CA GLU A 1064 -35.13 64.91 -15.74
C GLU A 1064 -35.04 64.75 -17.27
N SER A 1065 -34.63 63.56 -17.74
CA SER A 1065 -35.33 62.84 -18.83
C SER A 1065 -34.75 61.42 -19.02
N LYS A 1066 -35.54 60.51 -19.61
CA LYS A 1066 -35.17 59.12 -19.91
C LYS A 1066 -35.19 58.88 -21.43
N ASN A 1067 -34.26 58.07 -21.96
CA ASN A 1067 -34.60 56.82 -22.68
C ASN A 1067 -33.41 56.07 -23.31
N THR A 1068 -33.54 54.74 -23.33
CA THR A 1068 -33.03 53.75 -24.32
C THR A 1068 -31.59 53.80 -24.85
N LEU A 1069 -30.79 52.83 -24.38
CA LEU A 1069 -30.00 51.86 -25.17
C LEU A 1069 -29.59 52.22 -26.62
N ALA A 1070 -28.27 52.30 -26.88
CA ALA A 1070 -27.56 51.42 -27.84
C ALA A 1070 -26.02 51.59 -27.84
N ALA A 1071 -25.30 50.50 -27.53
CA ALA A 1071 -24.00 50.04 -28.07
C ALA A 1071 -22.70 50.90 -28.07
N THR A 1072 -21.58 50.18 -27.94
CA THR A 1072 -20.17 50.51 -28.26
C THR A 1072 -19.37 51.48 -27.37
N GLY A 1073 -18.20 51.00 -26.90
CA GLY A 1073 -16.97 51.77 -26.74
C GLY A 1073 -16.68 52.42 -25.37
N GLY A 1074 -15.53 52.07 -24.78
CA GLY A 1074 -14.83 52.94 -23.82
C GLY A 1074 -14.93 52.58 -22.33
N GLN A 1075 -13.76 52.24 -21.76
CA GLN A 1075 -13.12 52.79 -20.54
C GLN A 1075 -13.94 53.61 -19.51
N GLU A 1076 -13.64 53.60 -18.20
CA GLU A 1076 -12.74 52.76 -17.37
C GLU A 1076 -12.89 53.15 -15.88
N SER A 1077 -12.72 52.21 -14.95
CA SER A 1077 -12.52 52.54 -13.51
C SER A 1077 -11.87 51.40 -12.70
N ASN A 1078 -10.91 50.67 -13.28
CA ASN A 1078 -10.32 49.47 -12.69
C ASN A 1078 -9.07 49.75 -11.83
N VAL A 1079 -9.24 50.57 -10.77
CA VAL A 1079 -8.14 51.08 -9.92
C VAL A 1079 -7.67 50.04 -8.89
N SER A 1080 -7.11 48.93 -9.39
CA SER A 1080 -6.36 47.93 -8.62
C SER A 1080 -5.45 47.07 -9.50
N LEU A 1081 -5.80 46.87 -10.78
CA LEU A 1081 -5.03 46.05 -11.74
C LEU A 1081 -3.85 46.79 -12.41
N LEU A 1082 -3.82 48.12 -12.36
CA LEU A 1082 -2.85 48.92 -13.11
C LEU A 1082 -1.46 49.02 -12.46
N SER A 1083 -1.33 48.82 -11.14
CA SER A 1083 -0.02 48.85 -10.46
C SER A 1083 0.88 47.69 -10.90
N GLY A 1084 0.34 46.46 -10.91
CA GLY A 1084 1.05 45.28 -11.40
C GLY A 1084 1.38 45.38 -12.89
N LEU A 1085 0.43 45.85 -13.71
CA LEU A 1085 0.66 45.99 -15.16
C LEU A 1085 1.73 47.04 -15.49
N ALA A 1086 1.77 48.16 -14.76
CA ALA A 1086 2.80 49.19 -14.94
C ALA A 1086 4.21 48.68 -14.59
N PHE A 1087 4.33 47.85 -13.53
CA PHE A 1087 5.61 47.26 -13.13
C PHE A 1087 6.11 46.20 -14.13
N VAL A 1088 5.20 45.37 -14.65
CA VAL A 1088 5.51 44.40 -15.71
C VAL A 1088 5.89 45.10 -17.02
N LEU A 1089 5.23 46.21 -17.36
CA LEU A 1089 5.54 47.00 -18.57
C LEU A 1089 6.85 47.79 -18.45
N SER A 1090 7.23 48.29 -17.26
CA SER A 1090 8.55 48.91 -17.07
C SER A 1090 9.68 47.87 -17.15
N ALA A 1091 9.50 46.69 -16.56
CA ALA A 1091 10.44 45.57 -16.68
C ALA A 1091 10.61 45.10 -18.13
N LEU A 1092 9.51 44.91 -18.88
CA LEU A 1092 9.56 44.56 -20.31
C LEU A 1092 10.21 45.67 -21.16
N SER A 1093 9.99 46.94 -20.82
CA SER A 1093 10.68 48.07 -21.46
C SER A 1093 12.19 47.99 -21.25
N MET A 1094 12.63 47.78 -20.00
CA MET A 1094 14.05 47.57 -19.67
C MET A 1094 14.64 46.34 -20.38
N PHE A 1095 13.91 45.22 -20.45
CA PHE A 1095 14.37 43.99 -21.11
C PHE A 1095 14.63 44.19 -22.62
N VAL A 1096 13.71 44.89 -23.31
CA VAL A 1096 13.87 45.26 -24.73
C VAL A 1096 15.00 46.28 -24.93
N PHE A 1097 15.30 47.11 -23.94
CA PHE A 1097 16.42 48.06 -23.95
C PHE A 1097 17.78 47.38 -23.71
N ARG A 1098 17.90 46.57 -22.64
CA ARG A 1098 19.08 45.73 -22.31
C ARG A 1098 19.53 44.92 -23.55
N LYS A 1099 18.59 44.20 -24.17
CA LYS A 1099 18.86 43.31 -25.33
C LYS A 1099 19.21 44.03 -26.65
N LYS A 1100 19.04 45.37 -26.71
CA LYS A 1100 19.48 46.19 -27.85
C LYS A 1100 20.88 46.79 -27.69
N LEU A 1101 21.35 46.97 -26.46
CA LEU A 1101 22.69 47.50 -26.18
C LEU A 1101 23.78 46.43 -26.28
N PHE A 1102 23.56 45.24 -25.72
CA PHE A 1102 24.49 44.08 -25.82
C PHE A 1102 24.64 43.48 -27.24
N LYS A 1103 24.14 44.15 -28.27
CA LYS A 1103 24.16 43.68 -29.67
C LYS A 1103 24.80 44.69 -30.62
N LYS A 1104 25.62 45.60 -30.10
CA LYS A 1104 26.16 46.77 -30.81
C LYS A 1104 27.58 47.09 -30.36
#